data_AF-A0A2G1Z3C9-F1
#
_entry.id   AF-A0A2G1Z3C9-F1
#
_cell.length_a   1.000
_cell.length_b   1.000
_cell.length_c   1.000
_cell.angle_alpha   90.00
_cell.angle_beta   90.00
_cell.angle_gamma   90.00
#
_symmetry.space_group_name_H-M   'P 1'
#
loop_
_entity.id
_entity.type
_entity.pdbx_description
1 polymer ?
#
loop_
_entity_poly.entity_id
_entity_poly.type
_entity_poly.pdbx_seq_one_letter_code
_entity_poly.pdbx_strand_id
1 'polypeptide(L)'
;MSGTEVIKFEDSAGSQEVAGVLNGRFRVDLSDPLNFLDKGENRAFRVTDMQNAEAKLFAITSNPYVPYRPELAHILKTAHVPGMLDLLDYGAVKFAETDIRQSFIFTMPEGGLVFNANEGPLAEQQILEVIVPLILQVMGSLEPIGAAHRGIRADNLFFVDEGRKQVILGESVTMPPGSDQPVVYEPLESANAHMFGRGNGSLGFDAYALGVLVVHLLGGKLPGQGLSAEELFTRKLQHGSFAALTEDVSLPPWANLLLTGLLQDDPHRRWDLETLGRWREIMHDRPKPGRGDRPALAPILFKEQEYHSSRLLAQAFSHDPKAAAGLLENDKLGNWFKNCLHDSDTADTLSHIRTTSIGASKGHKRNEITATTQIISLLDPEGSLWFRDVTFAWGGLGGLLAYAFMKDPGSLKNTLAELLENGLLLTVATNDEDWSVLKRRGWLSMSKASDCFEYMKSKAQLGFGLERCLYEMNPTVACLSSVLIGCDVRTLPQFIEIAEKKLLASQGKSNPFDRHGAAFIAAKSSGLRKYFSRLSNSSQGDVAHSIALLQMAAHLQKIYHPKPLPGFCLLMETLLTPLFGKIQSELRRELARKRYQSVRNSGDIGAILATVDLERQLNLDSQEYIRAIDEYVGAERLATQLQNAGEGRKMAASRYGHWIASVISISALATSMGLSGLYFFG
;
A
#
# COMPACT_ATOMS: atom_id res chain seq x y z
N MET A 1 -15.04 7.29 21.75
CA MET A 1 -13.69 7.76 22.13
C MET A 1 -13.21 8.74 21.08
N SER A 2 -13.39 10.03 21.36
CA SER A 2 -12.99 11.16 20.53
C SER A 2 -11.57 11.57 20.91
N GLY A 3 -10.63 11.43 19.98
CA GLY A 3 -9.24 11.82 20.16
C GLY A 3 -8.54 11.80 18.81
N THR A 4 -9.15 12.45 17.82
CA THR A 4 -8.56 12.64 16.50
C THR A 4 -7.46 13.69 16.64
N GLU A 5 -6.24 13.28 17.01
CA GLU A 5 -5.06 14.10 16.73
C GLU A 5 -4.92 14.17 15.21
N VAL A 6 -5.46 15.25 14.66
CA VAL A 6 -5.18 15.73 13.31
C VAL A 6 -3.67 15.94 13.26
N ILE A 7 -2.97 15.19 12.43
CA ILE A 7 -1.58 15.47 12.09
C ILE A 7 -1.62 16.85 11.41
N LYS A 8 -1.27 17.90 12.16
CA LYS A 8 -1.10 19.23 11.60
C LYS A 8 0.11 19.17 10.68
N PHE A 9 -0.13 19.37 9.38
CA PHE A 9 0.94 19.74 8.48
C PHE A 9 1.44 21.11 8.93
N GLU A 10 2.73 21.20 9.27
CA GLU A 10 3.37 22.48 9.54
C GLU A 10 3.30 23.32 8.26
N ASP A 11 2.48 24.37 8.29
CA ASP A 11 2.51 25.44 7.29
C ASP A 11 3.90 26.07 7.32
N SER A 12 4.78 25.67 6.40
CA SER A 12 6.03 26.38 6.16
C SER A 12 5.67 27.74 5.58
N ALA A 13 5.59 28.75 6.46
CA ALA A 13 5.29 30.13 6.13
C ALA A 13 6.32 30.69 5.13
N GLY A 14 5.89 30.82 3.87
CA GLY A 14 6.62 31.52 2.82
C GLY A 14 5.71 31.76 1.64
N SER A 15 4.88 32.81 1.71
CA SER A 15 4.08 33.40 0.60
C SER A 15 3.80 32.46 -0.59
N GLN A 16 3.10 31.34 -0.32
CA GLN A 16 2.67 30.41 -1.36
C GLN A 16 1.33 30.88 -1.91
N GLU A 17 1.16 30.81 -3.22
CA GLU A 17 -0.16 30.98 -3.84
C GLU A 17 -1.11 29.96 -3.18
N VAL A 18 -2.07 30.46 -2.41
CA VAL A 18 -3.02 29.60 -1.67
C VAL A 18 -4.07 29.01 -2.62
N ALA A 19 -3.98 29.33 -3.92
CA ALA A 19 -4.89 28.87 -4.96
C ALA A 19 -4.14 28.20 -6.11
N GLY A 20 -4.70 27.11 -6.62
CA GLY A 20 -4.20 26.38 -7.78
C GLY A 20 -5.28 26.21 -8.84
N VAL A 21 -4.88 25.91 -10.08
CA VAL A 21 -5.83 25.75 -11.19
C VAL A 21 -5.78 24.34 -11.76
N LEU A 22 -6.92 23.65 -11.77
CA LEU A 22 -7.09 22.37 -12.44
C LEU A 22 -7.47 22.58 -13.92
N ASN A 23 -6.72 21.94 -14.82
CA ASN A 23 -6.97 21.89 -16.27
C ASN A 23 -7.24 23.28 -16.91
N GLY A 24 -6.65 24.34 -16.37
CA GLY A 24 -6.82 25.71 -16.85
C GLY A 24 -8.22 26.31 -16.68
N ARG A 25 -9.10 25.66 -15.90
CA ARG A 25 -10.51 26.06 -15.74
C ARG A 25 -10.92 26.27 -14.28
N PHE A 26 -10.65 25.31 -13.41
CA PHE A 26 -11.18 25.33 -12.05
C PHE A 26 -10.12 25.86 -11.08
N ARG A 27 -10.30 27.07 -10.56
CA ARG A 27 -9.42 27.64 -9.54
C ARG A 27 -9.89 27.20 -8.16
N VAL A 28 -9.09 26.39 -7.48
CA VAL A 28 -9.30 25.92 -6.11
C VAL A 28 -8.59 26.88 -5.16
N ASP A 29 -9.28 27.39 -4.15
CA ASP A 29 -8.71 28.31 -3.16
C ASP A 29 -8.66 27.67 -1.77
N LEU A 30 -7.45 27.36 -1.27
CA LEU A 30 -7.26 26.73 0.03
C LEU A 30 -7.55 27.66 1.21
N SER A 31 -7.77 28.96 0.97
CA SER A 31 -8.08 29.94 2.03
C SER A 31 -9.57 30.00 2.39
N ASP A 32 -10.44 29.38 1.59
CA ASP A 32 -11.90 29.35 1.80
C ASP A 32 -12.40 27.91 2.01
N PRO A 33 -12.18 27.33 3.21
CA PRO A 33 -12.57 25.95 3.52
C PRO A 33 -14.09 25.82 3.75
N LEU A 34 -14.63 24.69 3.31
CA LEU A 34 -16.05 24.34 3.39
C LEU A 34 -16.26 23.11 4.29
N ASN A 35 -16.01 23.27 5.59
CA ASN A 35 -15.94 22.17 6.56
C ASN A 35 -17.17 21.23 6.58
N PHE A 36 -18.36 21.71 6.21
CA PHE A 36 -19.57 20.87 6.14
C PHE A 36 -19.58 19.87 4.98
N LEU A 37 -18.65 20.02 4.03
CA LEU A 37 -18.42 19.13 2.89
C LEU A 37 -17.11 18.33 3.02
N ASP A 38 -16.40 18.46 4.15
CA ASP A 38 -15.22 17.63 4.45
C ASP A 38 -15.59 16.14 4.46
N LYS A 39 -14.61 15.29 4.10
CA LYS A 39 -14.79 13.84 3.98
C LYS A 39 -13.60 13.13 4.60
N GLY A 40 -13.81 12.55 5.79
CA GLY A 40 -12.77 11.94 6.59
C GLY A 40 -11.56 12.87 6.80
N GLU A 41 -10.41 12.48 6.24
CA GLU A 41 -9.15 13.23 6.31
C GLU A 41 -8.95 14.21 5.13
N ASN A 42 -9.87 14.19 4.16
CA ASN A 42 -9.87 15.12 3.03
C ASN A 42 -10.63 16.39 3.38
N ARG A 43 -10.20 17.51 2.80
CA ARG A 43 -10.75 18.85 3.06
C ARG A 43 -11.44 19.42 1.84
N ALA A 44 -12.56 20.10 2.07
CA ALA A 44 -13.34 20.75 1.04
C ALA A 44 -13.03 22.26 0.96
N PHE A 45 -13.00 22.80 -0.25
CA PHE A 45 -12.65 24.19 -0.53
C PHE A 45 -13.53 24.78 -1.63
N ARG A 46 -13.73 26.09 -1.63
CA ARG A 46 -14.46 26.76 -2.69
C ARG A 46 -13.70 26.71 -4.02
N VAL A 47 -14.46 26.59 -5.12
CA VAL A 47 -13.93 26.63 -6.48
C VAL A 47 -14.55 27.77 -7.27
N THR A 48 -13.71 28.48 -8.01
CA THR A 48 -14.15 29.43 -9.04
C THR A 48 -13.96 28.79 -10.42
N ASP A 49 -15.05 28.63 -11.18
CA ASP A 49 -14.98 28.24 -12.59
C ASP A 49 -14.62 29.46 -13.44
N MET A 50 -13.45 29.43 -14.08
CA MET A 50 -12.94 30.52 -14.90
C MET A 50 -13.71 30.67 -16.23
N GLN A 51 -14.51 29.68 -16.62
CA GLN A 51 -15.37 29.75 -17.81
C GLN A 51 -16.81 30.15 -17.47
N ASN A 52 -17.28 29.84 -16.26
CA ASN A 52 -18.61 30.20 -15.79
C ASN A 52 -18.56 30.68 -14.33
N ALA A 53 -18.33 31.98 -14.13
CA ALA A 53 -18.20 32.56 -12.79
C ALA A 53 -19.48 32.43 -11.91
N GLU A 54 -20.64 32.16 -12.51
CA GLU A 54 -21.89 31.96 -11.77
C GLU A 54 -22.00 30.55 -11.18
N ALA A 55 -21.26 29.57 -11.73
CA ALA A 55 -21.29 28.19 -11.26
C ALA A 55 -20.79 28.10 -9.81
N LYS A 56 -21.63 27.55 -8.93
CA LYS A 56 -21.28 27.28 -7.53
C LYS A 56 -20.66 25.89 -7.43
N LEU A 57 -19.35 25.85 -7.21
CA LEU A 57 -18.57 24.63 -7.20
C LEU A 57 -17.74 24.51 -5.91
N PHE A 58 -17.38 23.29 -5.57
CA PHE A 58 -16.40 23.01 -4.53
C PHE A 58 -15.40 21.94 -4.97
N ALA A 59 -14.24 21.93 -4.35
CA ALA A 59 -13.24 20.89 -4.49
C ALA A 59 -13.14 20.09 -3.20
N ILE A 60 -12.94 18.79 -3.29
CA ILE A 60 -12.34 18.01 -2.20
C ILE A 60 -10.89 17.74 -2.58
N THR A 61 -9.95 18.21 -1.76
CA THR A 61 -8.53 17.91 -1.95
C THR A 61 -8.14 16.71 -1.09
N SER A 62 -7.55 15.69 -1.71
CA SER A 62 -7.20 14.46 -1.02
C SER A 62 -5.94 14.59 -0.18
N ASN A 63 -5.98 13.92 0.97
CA ASN A 63 -4.81 13.61 1.74
C ASN A 63 -3.95 12.53 1.00
N PRO A 64 -2.61 12.66 0.93
CA PRO A 64 -1.74 11.71 0.20
C PRO A 64 -1.85 10.25 0.65
N TYR A 65 -2.25 10.00 1.89
CA TYR A 65 -2.39 8.66 2.45
C TYR A 65 -3.74 8.01 2.13
N VAL A 66 -4.71 8.79 1.65
CA VAL A 66 -6.09 8.32 1.44
C VAL A 66 -6.26 7.85 -0.01
N PRO A 67 -6.57 6.55 -0.24
CA PRO A 67 -6.98 6.09 -1.55
C PRO A 67 -8.38 6.62 -1.89
N TYR A 68 -8.57 7.04 -3.14
CA TYR A 68 -9.88 7.29 -3.73
C TYR A 68 -10.27 6.14 -4.65
N ARG A 69 -11.53 6.13 -5.13
CA ARG A 69 -12.10 5.09 -6.01
C ARG A 69 -11.92 5.46 -7.49
N PRO A 70 -10.89 4.95 -8.19
CA PRO A 70 -10.52 5.46 -9.52
C PRO A 70 -11.53 5.12 -10.61
N GLU A 71 -12.08 3.90 -10.60
CA GLU A 71 -13.05 3.44 -11.59
C GLU A 71 -14.34 4.28 -11.50
N LEU A 72 -14.85 4.47 -10.27
CA LEU A 72 -16.02 5.31 -10.03
C LEU A 72 -15.75 6.79 -10.38
N ALA A 73 -14.58 7.34 -10.01
CA ALA A 73 -14.19 8.70 -10.38
C ALA A 73 -14.18 8.91 -11.91
N HIS A 74 -13.65 7.94 -12.65
CA HIS A 74 -13.61 8.01 -14.10
C HIS A 74 -15.03 8.03 -14.70
N ILE A 75 -15.92 7.18 -14.19
CA ILE A 75 -17.29 7.08 -14.69
C ILE A 75 -18.11 8.32 -14.35
N LEU A 76 -18.06 8.80 -13.11
CA LEU A 76 -18.79 10.01 -12.70
C LEU A 76 -18.31 11.27 -13.44
N LYS A 77 -17.05 11.28 -13.89
CA LYS A 77 -16.53 12.36 -14.76
C LYS A 77 -17.04 12.26 -16.20
N THR A 78 -17.24 11.05 -16.73
CA THR A 78 -17.58 10.83 -18.15
C THR A 78 -19.08 10.72 -18.39
N ALA A 79 -19.86 10.39 -17.38
CA ALA A 79 -21.30 10.20 -17.44
C ALA A 79 -21.99 10.84 -16.24
N HIS A 80 -23.11 11.50 -16.50
CA HIS A 80 -24.00 11.97 -15.45
C HIS A 80 -24.70 10.77 -14.79
N VAL A 81 -24.66 10.72 -13.45
CA VAL A 81 -25.38 9.73 -12.65
C VAL A 81 -26.52 10.45 -11.92
N PRO A 82 -27.77 10.30 -12.38
CA PRO A 82 -28.90 10.99 -11.79
C PRO A 82 -29.03 10.72 -10.29
N GLY A 83 -29.23 11.79 -9.52
CA GLY A 83 -29.43 11.71 -8.08
C GLY A 83 -28.15 11.71 -7.23
N MET A 84 -26.97 11.78 -7.84
CA MET A 84 -25.69 11.98 -7.16
C MET A 84 -25.07 13.35 -7.50
N LEU A 85 -24.25 13.89 -6.61
CA LEU A 85 -23.42 15.07 -6.91
C LEU A 85 -22.57 14.82 -8.15
N ASP A 86 -22.56 15.80 -9.06
CA ASP A 86 -21.83 15.72 -10.31
C ASP A 86 -20.34 15.96 -10.08
N LEU A 87 -19.52 14.98 -10.45
CA LEU A 87 -18.06 15.13 -10.52
C LEU A 87 -17.69 15.76 -11.87
N LEU A 88 -17.38 17.05 -11.87
CA LEU A 88 -17.08 17.78 -13.10
C LEU A 88 -15.67 17.49 -13.62
N ASP A 89 -14.70 17.40 -12.72
CA ASP A 89 -13.32 17.11 -13.08
C ASP A 89 -12.53 16.61 -11.85
N TYR A 90 -11.40 15.96 -12.09
CA TYR A 90 -10.44 15.61 -11.04
C TYR A 90 -9.03 15.50 -11.59
N GLY A 91 -8.05 15.81 -10.76
CA GLY A 91 -6.64 15.73 -11.14
C GLY A 91 -5.71 16.37 -10.12
N ALA A 92 -4.43 16.34 -10.43
CA ALA A 92 -3.41 16.99 -9.62
C ALA A 92 -3.49 18.52 -9.81
N VAL A 93 -3.63 19.25 -8.71
CA VAL A 93 -3.61 20.71 -8.66
C VAL A 93 -2.33 21.16 -8.00
N LYS A 94 -1.61 22.05 -8.65
CA LYS A 94 -0.38 22.67 -8.14
C LYS A 94 -0.74 23.96 -7.42
N PHE A 95 -0.54 24.01 -6.10
CA PHE A 95 -0.71 25.19 -5.26
C PHE A 95 0.63 25.91 -5.04
N ALA A 96 1.74 25.17 -5.03
CA ALA A 96 3.09 25.73 -5.00
C ALA A 96 4.05 24.87 -5.84
N GLU A 97 5.32 25.27 -5.98
CA GLU A 97 6.30 24.51 -6.76
C GLU A 97 6.42 23.02 -6.39
N THR A 98 6.21 22.70 -5.11
CA THR A 98 6.20 21.34 -4.59
C THR A 98 4.90 20.95 -3.86
N ASP A 99 3.95 21.87 -3.69
CA ASP A 99 2.63 21.52 -3.13
C ASP A 99 1.69 21.16 -4.27
N ILE A 100 1.53 19.86 -4.48
CA ILE A 100 0.63 19.29 -5.48
C ILE A 100 -0.33 18.39 -4.73
N ARG A 101 -1.63 18.56 -4.95
CA ARG A 101 -2.66 17.74 -4.30
C ARG A 101 -3.68 17.25 -5.33
N GLN A 102 -4.11 16.00 -5.17
CA GLN A 102 -5.26 15.51 -5.92
C GLN A 102 -6.51 16.29 -5.50
N SER A 103 -7.24 16.83 -6.46
CA SER A 103 -8.49 17.56 -6.20
C SER A 103 -9.63 17.00 -7.06
N PHE A 104 -10.83 16.97 -6.49
CA PHE A 104 -12.07 16.50 -7.13
C PHE A 104 -13.08 17.64 -7.11
N ILE A 105 -13.53 18.08 -8.29
CA ILE A 105 -14.41 19.25 -8.46
C ILE A 105 -15.85 18.79 -8.61
N PHE A 106 -16.71 19.26 -7.71
CA PHE A 106 -18.13 18.92 -7.67
C PHE A 106 -19.01 20.16 -7.79
N THR A 107 -20.26 19.95 -8.20
CA THR A 107 -21.34 20.94 -8.07
C THR A 107 -21.69 21.16 -6.60
N MET A 108 -21.96 22.40 -6.19
CA MET A 108 -22.30 22.72 -4.80
C MET A 108 -23.76 22.35 -4.48
N PRO A 109 -24.03 21.60 -3.40
CA PRO A 109 -25.38 21.50 -2.85
C PRO A 109 -25.70 22.74 -1.99
N GLU A 110 -26.53 23.65 -2.50
CA GLU A 110 -26.74 24.97 -1.87
C GLU A 110 -27.81 24.95 -0.76
N GLY A 111 -28.72 23.97 -0.78
CA GLY A 111 -29.85 23.92 0.16
C GLY A 111 -29.55 23.31 1.53
N GLY A 112 -28.31 22.89 1.78
CA GLY A 112 -27.87 22.26 3.03
C GLY A 112 -28.32 20.80 3.17
N LEU A 113 -28.18 20.23 4.37
CA LEU A 113 -28.56 18.85 4.66
C LEU A 113 -30.08 18.64 4.62
N VAL A 114 -30.51 17.47 4.13
CA VAL A 114 -31.92 17.06 4.14
C VAL A 114 -32.42 16.74 5.53
N PHE A 115 -31.57 16.14 6.35
CA PHE A 115 -31.89 15.74 7.70
C PHE A 115 -31.09 16.57 8.72
N ASN A 116 -31.81 17.12 9.69
CA ASN A 116 -31.24 17.79 10.84
C ASN A 116 -31.87 17.21 12.10
N ALA A 117 -31.05 16.64 12.98
CA ALA A 117 -31.54 16.03 14.22
C ALA A 117 -32.32 17.00 15.12
N ASN A 118 -32.08 18.31 15.01
CA ASN A 118 -32.81 19.34 15.74
C ASN A 118 -34.23 19.59 15.20
N GLU A 119 -34.49 19.24 13.93
CA GLU A 119 -35.79 19.38 13.27
C GLU A 119 -36.68 18.15 13.49
N GLY A 120 -36.10 17.03 13.93
CA GLY A 120 -36.82 15.79 14.24
C GLY A 120 -37.09 14.91 13.01
N PRO A 121 -38.09 14.01 13.09
CA PRO A 121 -38.45 13.12 11.98
C PRO A 121 -38.88 13.83 10.71
N LEU A 122 -38.59 13.23 9.55
CA LEU A 122 -39.10 13.69 8.26
C LEU A 122 -40.52 13.17 8.01
N ALA A 123 -41.28 13.91 7.21
CA ALA A 123 -42.60 13.49 6.77
C ALA A 123 -42.52 12.21 5.92
N GLU A 124 -43.41 11.25 6.18
CA GLU A 124 -43.45 9.97 5.46
C GLU A 124 -43.49 10.14 3.94
N GLN A 125 -44.28 11.09 3.45
CA GLN A 125 -44.41 11.36 2.03
C GLN A 125 -43.09 11.80 1.39
N GLN A 126 -42.28 12.60 2.10
CA GLN A 126 -40.96 13.00 1.62
C GLN A 126 -40.01 11.80 1.55
N ILE A 127 -40.05 10.92 2.55
CA ILE A 127 -39.21 9.72 2.56
C ILE A 127 -39.64 8.77 1.44
N LEU A 128 -40.94 8.48 1.33
CA LEU A 128 -41.49 7.51 0.40
C LEU A 128 -41.43 7.98 -1.06
N GLU A 129 -41.75 9.23 -1.36
CA GLU A 129 -41.90 9.73 -2.74
C GLU A 129 -40.68 10.50 -3.26
N VAL A 130 -39.75 10.91 -2.39
CA VAL A 130 -38.54 11.63 -2.82
C VAL A 130 -37.28 10.82 -2.52
N ILE A 131 -37.05 10.45 -1.26
CA ILE A 131 -35.77 9.88 -0.83
C ILE A 131 -35.60 8.43 -1.31
N VAL A 132 -36.62 7.58 -1.11
CA VAL A 132 -36.54 6.17 -1.57
C VAL A 132 -36.33 6.09 -3.10
N PRO A 133 -37.13 6.79 -3.95
CA PRO A 133 -36.92 6.76 -5.39
C PRO A 133 -35.56 7.31 -5.83
N LEU A 134 -35.06 8.37 -5.19
CA LEU A 134 -33.73 8.91 -5.44
C LEU A 134 -32.65 7.84 -5.24
N ILE A 135 -32.66 7.16 -4.09
CA ILE A 135 -31.64 6.14 -3.79
C ILE A 135 -31.76 4.95 -4.75
N LEU A 136 -32.97 4.52 -5.10
CA LEU A 136 -33.17 3.47 -6.10
C LEU A 136 -32.64 3.88 -7.49
N GLN A 137 -32.82 5.14 -7.90
CA GLN A 137 -32.28 5.67 -9.15
C GLN A 137 -30.74 5.66 -9.15
N VAL A 138 -30.12 6.07 -8.04
CA VAL A 138 -28.67 6.02 -7.87
C VAL A 138 -28.16 4.58 -7.96
N MET A 139 -28.76 3.67 -7.21
CA MET A 139 -28.37 2.26 -7.22
C MET A 139 -28.55 1.63 -8.61
N GLY A 140 -29.66 1.92 -9.30
CA GLY A 140 -29.89 1.47 -10.68
C GLY A 140 -28.88 2.03 -11.70
N SER A 141 -28.34 3.22 -11.45
CA SER A 141 -27.28 3.80 -12.29
C SER A 141 -25.91 3.19 -12.02
N LEU A 142 -25.66 2.71 -10.79
CA LEU A 142 -24.41 2.07 -10.39
C LEU A 142 -24.37 0.56 -10.68
N GLU A 143 -25.52 -0.08 -10.86
CA GLU A 143 -25.62 -1.52 -11.11
C GLU A 143 -24.90 -2.00 -12.39
N PRO A 144 -25.07 -1.36 -13.58
CA PRO A 144 -24.36 -1.77 -14.78
C PRO A 144 -22.84 -1.66 -14.68
N ILE A 145 -22.37 -0.81 -13.76
CA ILE A 145 -20.95 -0.57 -13.47
C ILE A 145 -20.41 -1.64 -12.50
N GLY A 146 -21.29 -2.34 -11.77
CA GLY A 146 -20.90 -3.26 -10.71
C GLY A 146 -20.36 -2.55 -9.47
N ALA A 147 -20.74 -1.29 -9.25
CA ALA A 147 -20.31 -0.50 -8.10
C ALA A 147 -21.45 -0.29 -7.08
N ALA A 148 -21.09 -0.10 -5.82
CA ALA A 148 -22.00 0.35 -4.76
C ALA A 148 -21.64 1.78 -4.33
N HIS A 149 -22.59 2.57 -3.88
CA HIS A 149 -22.35 3.91 -3.34
C HIS A 149 -21.52 3.85 -2.05
N ARG A 150 -21.86 2.95 -1.09
CA ARG A 150 -21.16 2.79 0.20
C ARG A 150 -21.13 4.07 1.05
N GLY A 151 -22.16 4.89 0.91
CA GLY A 151 -22.28 6.18 1.59
C GLY A 151 -23.71 6.71 1.67
N ILE A 152 -24.70 5.80 1.72
CA ILE A 152 -26.12 6.14 1.82
C ILE A 152 -26.43 6.34 3.30
N ARG A 153 -26.59 7.59 3.72
CA ARG A 153 -26.79 7.97 5.12
C ARG A 153 -27.35 9.39 5.22
N ALA A 154 -27.93 9.71 6.37
CA ALA A 154 -28.70 10.94 6.55
C ALA A 154 -27.85 12.22 6.41
N ASP A 155 -26.58 12.18 6.83
CA ASP A 155 -25.62 13.28 6.73
C ASP A 155 -24.90 13.36 5.37
N ASN A 156 -25.30 12.51 4.41
CA ASN A 156 -24.83 12.56 3.03
C ASN A 156 -25.97 12.82 2.03
N LEU A 157 -27.11 13.34 2.51
CA LEU A 157 -28.23 13.80 1.68
C LEU A 157 -28.33 15.32 1.77
N PHE A 158 -28.40 15.97 0.61
CA PHE A 158 -28.43 17.41 0.51
C PHE A 158 -29.60 17.88 -0.35
N PHE A 159 -30.06 19.09 -0.08
CA PHE A 159 -30.90 19.83 -1.01
C PHE A 159 -30.03 20.50 -2.07
N VAL A 160 -30.42 20.37 -3.34
CA VAL A 160 -29.69 20.97 -4.47
C VAL A 160 -29.74 22.49 -4.38
N ASP A 161 -30.95 23.03 -4.16
CA ASP A 161 -31.25 24.45 -4.20
C ASP A 161 -31.68 25.00 -2.82
N GLU A 162 -31.50 26.31 -2.60
CA GLU A 162 -31.95 27.02 -1.38
C GLU A 162 -33.46 26.87 -1.14
N GLY A 163 -34.25 26.68 -2.19
CA GLY A 163 -35.69 26.41 -2.13
C GLY A 163 -36.04 25.01 -1.64
N ARG A 164 -35.05 24.14 -1.40
CA ARG A 164 -35.19 22.77 -0.87
C ARG A 164 -36.16 21.89 -1.66
N LYS A 165 -36.19 22.03 -2.99
CA LYS A 165 -37.13 21.31 -3.85
C LYS A 165 -36.62 19.97 -4.33
N GLN A 166 -35.32 19.88 -4.59
CA GLN A 166 -34.68 18.66 -5.09
C GLN A 166 -33.66 18.14 -4.09
N VAL A 167 -33.58 16.81 -3.97
CA VAL A 167 -32.62 16.12 -3.10
C VAL A 167 -31.57 15.44 -3.95
N ILE A 168 -30.33 15.46 -3.47
CA ILE A 168 -29.17 14.83 -4.10
C ILE A 168 -28.36 14.07 -3.06
N LEU A 169 -27.80 12.93 -3.48
CA LEU A 169 -26.88 12.14 -2.68
C LEU A 169 -25.45 12.68 -2.85
N GLY A 170 -24.74 12.84 -1.74
CA GLY A 170 -23.38 13.35 -1.72
C GLY A 170 -22.35 12.39 -2.33
N GLU A 171 -21.11 12.84 -2.44
CA GLU A 171 -20.04 12.10 -3.10
C GLU A 171 -19.67 10.79 -2.36
N SER A 172 -19.10 9.84 -3.11
CA SER A 172 -18.63 8.53 -2.61
C SER A 172 -17.32 8.05 -3.23
N VAL A 173 -16.51 8.99 -3.75
CA VAL A 173 -15.29 8.74 -4.51
C VAL A 173 -14.04 9.01 -3.70
N THR A 174 -14.02 10.07 -2.90
CA THR A 174 -12.77 10.65 -2.38
C THR A 174 -12.16 9.88 -1.20
N MET A 175 -12.94 8.97 -0.61
CA MET A 175 -12.55 8.12 0.50
C MET A 175 -12.68 6.63 0.14
N PRO A 176 -12.00 5.72 0.86
CA PRO A 176 -12.22 4.28 0.70
C PRO A 176 -13.69 3.93 0.95
N PRO A 177 -14.28 3.02 0.17
CA PRO A 177 -15.71 2.72 0.27
C PRO A 177 -16.10 2.25 1.68
N GLY A 178 -17.17 2.85 2.21
CA GLY A 178 -17.70 2.57 3.53
C GLY A 178 -16.91 3.19 4.69
N SER A 179 -15.76 3.84 4.47
CA SER A 179 -14.93 4.36 5.57
C SER A 179 -15.60 5.46 6.41
N ASP A 180 -16.32 6.37 5.75
CA ASP A 180 -17.09 7.43 6.43
C ASP A 180 -18.50 7.00 6.86
N GLN A 181 -18.87 5.74 6.63
CA GLN A 181 -20.22 5.28 6.95
C GLN A 181 -20.33 4.97 8.46
N PRO A 182 -21.37 5.41 9.17
CA PRO A 182 -21.56 4.98 10.56
C PRO A 182 -21.84 3.47 10.63
N VAL A 183 -21.36 2.78 11.68
CA VAL A 183 -21.49 1.31 11.83
C VAL A 183 -22.95 0.83 11.72
N VAL A 184 -23.92 1.64 12.16
CA VAL A 184 -25.34 1.27 12.07
C VAL A 184 -25.80 1.05 10.62
N TYR A 185 -25.27 1.82 9.67
CA TYR A 185 -25.56 1.73 8.24
C TYR A 185 -24.85 0.57 7.54
N GLU A 186 -23.89 -0.08 8.21
CA GLU A 186 -23.24 -1.26 7.67
C GLU A 186 -24.03 -2.54 8.00
N PRO A 187 -24.19 -3.44 7.03
CA PRO A 187 -24.76 -4.74 7.27
C PRO A 187 -23.73 -5.63 8.01
N LEU A 188 -24.17 -6.76 8.56
CA LEU A 188 -23.33 -7.62 9.41
C LEU A 188 -22.03 -8.09 8.70
N GLU A 189 -22.05 -8.22 7.38
CA GLU A 189 -20.92 -8.60 6.54
C GLU A 189 -19.70 -7.68 6.69
N SER A 190 -19.91 -6.40 7.06
CA SER A 190 -18.82 -5.42 7.26
C SER A 190 -18.94 -4.52 8.49
N ALA A 191 -20.01 -4.63 9.27
CA ALA A 191 -20.21 -3.80 10.45
C ALA A 191 -19.12 -4.00 11.51
N ASN A 192 -18.55 -5.21 11.62
CA ASN A 192 -17.45 -5.51 12.54
C ASN A 192 -16.05 -5.27 11.93
N ALA A 193 -15.96 -4.83 10.67
CA ALA A 193 -14.69 -4.45 10.06
C ALA A 193 -14.24 -3.07 10.53
N HIS A 194 -12.91 -2.90 10.60
CA HIS A 194 -12.30 -1.59 10.71
C HIS A 194 -12.83 -0.67 9.60
N MET A 195 -13.09 0.61 9.90
CA MET A 195 -13.77 1.52 8.96
C MET A 195 -13.05 1.61 7.59
N PHE A 196 -11.72 1.70 7.58
CA PHE A 196 -10.90 1.68 6.35
C PHE A 196 -10.78 0.30 5.69
N GLY A 197 -11.24 -0.75 6.38
CA GLY A 197 -11.21 -2.15 5.96
C GLY A 197 -12.57 -2.69 5.53
N ARG A 198 -13.56 -1.86 5.19
CA ARG A 198 -14.92 -2.32 4.82
C ARG A 198 -15.10 -2.71 3.35
N GLY A 199 -14.17 -2.33 2.49
CA GLY A 199 -14.15 -2.73 1.08
C GLY A 199 -15.28 -2.17 0.23
N ASN A 200 -15.25 -2.53 -1.06
CA ASN A 200 -16.17 -2.02 -2.08
C ASN A 200 -17.64 -2.37 -1.82
N GLY A 201 -17.93 -3.45 -1.08
CA GLY A 201 -19.27 -3.95 -0.84
C GLY A 201 -20.02 -4.32 -2.13
N SER A 202 -21.33 -4.46 -2.02
CA SER A 202 -22.25 -4.68 -3.14
C SER A 202 -23.47 -3.77 -3.02
N LEU A 203 -24.32 -3.76 -4.05
CA LEU A 203 -25.60 -3.06 -3.98
C LEU A 203 -26.49 -3.55 -2.83
N GLY A 204 -26.30 -4.78 -2.36
CA GLY A 204 -26.97 -5.27 -1.15
C GLY A 204 -26.57 -4.52 0.12
N PHE A 205 -25.39 -3.89 0.16
CA PHE A 205 -24.96 -3.04 1.28
C PHE A 205 -25.66 -1.68 1.19
N ASP A 206 -25.84 -1.15 -0.01
CA ASP A 206 -26.60 0.06 -0.26
C ASP A 206 -28.09 -0.13 0.04
N ALA A 207 -28.66 -1.28 -0.32
CA ALA A 207 -30.02 -1.67 0.03
C ALA A 207 -30.22 -1.70 1.56
N TYR A 208 -29.28 -2.32 2.28
CA TYR A 208 -29.29 -2.30 3.75
C TYR A 208 -29.21 -0.86 4.30
N ALA A 209 -28.27 -0.06 3.78
CA ALA A 209 -28.08 1.32 4.20
C ALA A 209 -29.32 2.20 3.92
N LEU A 210 -30.05 1.96 2.81
CA LEU A 210 -31.35 2.57 2.54
C LEU A 210 -32.38 2.20 3.61
N GLY A 211 -32.41 0.94 4.05
CA GLY A 211 -33.28 0.52 5.16
C GLY A 211 -32.98 1.29 6.43
N VAL A 212 -31.70 1.37 6.82
CA VAL A 212 -31.27 2.14 8.01
C VAL A 212 -31.56 3.63 7.84
N LEU A 213 -31.41 4.17 6.64
CA LEU A 213 -31.75 5.56 6.32
C LEU A 213 -33.23 5.83 6.56
N VAL A 214 -34.13 4.98 6.07
CA VAL A 214 -35.58 5.11 6.30
C VAL A 214 -35.91 5.08 7.79
N VAL A 215 -35.30 4.17 8.57
CA VAL A 215 -35.48 4.13 10.03
C VAL A 215 -34.99 5.41 10.70
N HIS A 216 -33.81 5.90 10.32
CA HIS A 216 -33.25 7.14 10.88
C HIS A 216 -34.15 8.34 10.61
N LEU A 217 -34.62 8.50 9.36
CA LEU A 217 -35.44 9.62 8.96
C LEU A 217 -36.85 9.58 9.59
N LEU A 218 -37.47 8.39 9.71
CA LEU A 218 -38.75 8.22 10.40
C LEU A 218 -38.64 8.39 11.91
N GLY A 219 -37.52 7.95 12.51
CA GLY A 219 -37.30 8.06 13.94
C GLY A 219 -36.80 9.43 14.39
N GLY A 220 -36.25 10.24 13.48
CA GLY A 220 -35.65 11.54 13.78
C GLY A 220 -34.35 11.48 14.59
N LYS A 221 -33.83 10.28 14.84
CA LYS A 221 -32.60 10.03 15.59
C LYS A 221 -31.85 8.83 15.01
N LEU A 222 -30.54 8.78 15.22
CA LEU A 222 -29.71 7.67 14.72
C LEU A 222 -30.16 6.36 15.39
N PRO A 223 -30.48 5.30 14.62
CA PRO A 223 -30.87 4.02 15.20
C PRO A 223 -29.71 3.42 16.02
N GLY A 224 -30.01 2.84 17.19
CA GLY A 224 -28.99 2.29 18.08
C GLY A 224 -28.07 3.35 18.72
N GLN A 225 -28.44 4.63 18.71
CA GLN A 225 -27.68 5.68 19.39
C GLN A 225 -27.41 5.33 20.85
N GLY A 226 -26.15 5.50 21.27
CA GLY A 226 -25.69 5.19 22.63
C GLY A 226 -25.10 3.78 22.79
N LEU A 227 -25.35 2.88 21.83
CA LEU A 227 -24.68 1.58 21.78
C LEU A 227 -23.29 1.72 21.16
N SER A 228 -22.33 0.97 21.67
CA SER A 228 -21.05 0.76 21.01
C SER A 228 -21.24 -0.03 19.71
N ALA A 229 -20.24 0.03 18.82
CA ALA A 229 -20.24 -0.73 17.57
C ALA A 229 -20.41 -2.24 17.82
N GLU A 230 -19.77 -2.74 18.89
CA GLU A 230 -19.82 -4.14 19.28
C GLU A 230 -21.20 -4.53 19.83
N GLU A 231 -21.76 -3.75 20.76
CA GLU A 231 -23.10 -4.01 21.30
C GLU A 231 -24.16 -3.98 20.20
N LEU A 232 -24.04 -3.05 19.25
CA LEU A 232 -24.94 -2.98 18.10
C LEU A 232 -24.83 -4.22 17.22
N PHE A 233 -23.61 -4.68 16.94
CA PHE A 233 -23.37 -5.90 16.17
C PHE A 233 -23.96 -7.13 16.85
N THR A 234 -23.71 -7.30 18.16
CA THR A 234 -24.26 -8.39 18.96
C THR A 234 -25.80 -8.34 19.01
N ARG A 235 -26.39 -7.15 19.19
CA ARG A 235 -27.86 -6.98 19.18
C ARG A 235 -28.48 -7.38 17.85
N LYS A 236 -27.87 -6.98 16.72
CA LYS A 236 -28.28 -7.39 15.38
C LYS A 236 -28.20 -8.92 15.21
N LEU A 237 -27.15 -9.57 15.71
CA LEU A 237 -27.04 -11.04 15.67
C LEU A 237 -28.07 -11.77 16.54
N GLN A 238 -28.43 -11.21 17.69
CA GLN A 238 -29.37 -11.86 18.63
C GLN A 238 -30.83 -11.72 18.24
N HIS A 239 -31.22 -10.56 17.71
CA HIS A 239 -32.64 -10.24 17.45
C HIS A 239 -32.96 -10.05 15.97
N GLY A 240 -31.95 -9.94 15.13
CA GLY A 240 -32.04 -9.56 13.72
C GLY A 240 -31.97 -8.06 13.50
N SER A 241 -31.38 -7.64 12.38
CA SER A 241 -31.20 -6.21 12.07
C SER A 241 -32.53 -5.44 12.04
N PHE A 242 -33.59 -6.04 11.49
CA PHE A 242 -34.91 -5.41 11.46
C PHE A 242 -35.40 -5.06 12.87
N ALA A 243 -35.50 -6.05 13.77
CA ALA A 243 -36.01 -5.85 15.12
C ALA A 243 -35.08 -4.93 15.94
N ALA A 244 -33.76 -5.15 15.85
CA ALA A 244 -32.77 -4.40 16.60
C ALA A 244 -32.75 -2.90 16.28
N LEU A 245 -33.11 -2.52 15.05
CA LEU A 245 -33.05 -1.13 14.59
C LEU A 245 -34.41 -0.41 14.64
N THR A 246 -35.53 -1.14 14.65
CA THR A 246 -36.88 -0.55 14.53
C THR A 246 -37.65 -0.44 15.85
N GLU A 247 -37.09 -0.95 16.96
CA GLU A 247 -37.76 -1.04 18.27
C GLU A 247 -38.39 0.27 18.77
N ASP A 248 -37.70 1.40 18.54
CA ASP A 248 -38.11 2.73 18.99
C ASP A 248 -38.89 3.54 17.94
N VAL A 249 -39.24 2.95 16.79
CA VAL A 249 -39.81 3.68 15.65
C VAL A 249 -41.19 3.14 15.29
N SER A 250 -42.20 4.01 15.26
CA SER A 250 -43.53 3.68 14.76
C SER A 250 -43.49 3.54 13.23
N LEU A 251 -43.63 2.31 12.73
CA LEU A 251 -43.53 2.04 11.29
C LEU A 251 -44.88 2.08 10.59
N PRO A 252 -45.07 2.93 9.55
CA PRO A 252 -46.22 2.82 8.67
C PRO A 252 -46.16 1.52 7.85
N PRO A 253 -47.29 1.00 7.33
CA PRO A 253 -47.34 -0.30 6.66
C PRO A 253 -46.37 -0.45 5.48
N TRP A 254 -46.15 0.62 4.71
CA TRP A 254 -45.21 0.62 3.59
C TRP A 254 -43.76 0.50 4.07
N ALA A 255 -43.39 1.19 5.15
CA ALA A 255 -42.05 1.15 5.71
C ALA A 255 -41.80 -0.23 6.34
N ASN A 256 -42.77 -0.78 7.06
CA ASN A 256 -42.66 -2.12 7.62
C ASN A 256 -42.36 -3.16 6.52
N LEU A 257 -43.08 -3.11 5.39
CA LEU A 257 -42.85 -4.00 4.25
C LEU A 257 -41.46 -3.82 3.65
N LEU A 258 -41.09 -2.58 3.33
CA LEU A 258 -39.80 -2.25 2.71
C LEU A 258 -38.63 -2.64 3.61
N LEU A 259 -38.67 -2.24 4.87
CA LEU A 259 -37.63 -2.53 5.86
C LEU A 259 -37.47 -4.03 6.12
N THR A 260 -38.55 -4.80 6.05
CA THR A 260 -38.48 -6.26 6.18
C THR A 260 -37.65 -6.89 5.06
N GLY A 261 -37.69 -6.34 3.84
CA GLY A 261 -36.87 -6.80 2.73
C GLY A 261 -35.43 -6.27 2.75
N LEU A 262 -35.24 -5.02 3.17
CA LEU A 262 -33.94 -4.34 3.18
C LEU A 262 -33.04 -4.75 4.35
N LEU A 263 -33.61 -4.93 5.55
CA LEU A 263 -32.87 -5.22 6.79
C LEU A 263 -32.75 -6.74 7.05
N GLN A 264 -32.51 -7.50 5.98
CA GLN A 264 -32.20 -8.94 6.07
C GLN A 264 -30.74 -9.16 6.42
N ASP A 265 -30.51 -9.98 7.44
CA ASP A 265 -29.17 -10.36 7.92
C ASP A 265 -28.49 -11.40 7.01
N ASP A 266 -29.28 -12.20 6.30
CA ASP A 266 -28.81 -13.08 5.23
C ASP A 266 -28.75 -12.29 3.91
N PRO A 267 -27.55 -12.04 3.33
CA PRO A 267 -27.42 -11.27 2.10
C PRO A 267 -28.16 -11.90 0.91
N HIS A 268 -28.41 -13.22 0.91
CA HIS A 268 -29.12 -13.90 -0.16
C HIS A 268 -30.64 -13.70 -0.12
N ARG A 269 -31.17 -13.29 1.04
CA ARG A 269 -32.60 -12.98 1.23
C ARG A 269 -32.88 -11.49 1.16
N ARG A 270 -31.84 -10.66 1.24
CA ARG A 270 -31.96 -9.22 1.12
C ARG A 270 -32.42 -8.86 -0.28
N TRP A 271 -33.37 -7.94 -0.36
CA TRP A 271 -33.90 -7.52 -1.64
C TRP A 271 -32.83 -6.90 -2.53
N ASP A 272 -32.82 -7.35 -3.78
CA ASP A 272 -32.04 -6.78 -4.87
C ASP A 272 -32.80 -5.64 -5.55
N LEU A 273 -32.17 -5.02 -6.54
CA LEU A 273 -32.77 -3.90 -7.27
C LEU A 273 -34.00 -4.31 -8.08
N GLU A 274 -34.04 -5.52 -8.63
CA GLU A 274 -35.19 -6.01 -9.38
C GLU A 274 -36.44 -6.10 -8.47
N THR A 275 -36.26 -6.63 -7.26
CA THR A 275 -37.32 -6.71 -6.26
C THR A 275 -37.72 -5.31 -5.77
N LEU A 276 -36.73 -4.44 -5.52
CA LEU A 276 -36.95 -3.04 -5.14
C LEU A 276 -37.53 -2.18 -6.26
N GLY A 277 -37.49 -2.59 -7.52
CA GLY A 277 -38.19 -1.91 -8.61
C GLY A 277 -39.70 -2.15 -8.57
N ARG A 278 -40.12 -3.29 -8.02
CA ARG A 278 -41.52 -3.77 -8.03
C ARG A 278 -42.17 -3.84 -6.66
N TRP A 279 -41.49 -3.44 -5.59
CA TRP A 279 -41.98 -3.61 -4.21
C TRP A 279 -43.32 -2.93 -3.89
N ARG A 280 -43.72 -1.91 -4.68
CA ARG A 280 -45.02 -1.24 -4.57
C ARG A 280 -46.16 -2.04 -5.21
N GLU A 281 -45.84 -3.03 -6.04
CA GLU A 281 -46.81 -3.95 -6.64
C GLU A 281 -47.29 -5.01 -5.63
N ILE A 282 -48.33 -5.76 -5.99
CA ILE A 282 -48.85 -6.83 -5.13
C ILE A 282 -47.83 -7.97 -5.09
N MET A 283 -47.10 -8.09 -3.98
CA MET A 283 -46.23 -9.24 -3.73
C MET A 283 -47.02 -10.43 -3.22
N HIS A 284 -46.96 -11.56 -3.94
CA HIS A 284 -47.60 -12.81 -3.55
C HIS A 284 -46.92 -13.49 -2.35
N ASP A 285 -45.59 -13.37 -2.24
CA ASP A 285 -44.83 -13.86 -1.09
C ASP A 285 -44.14 -12.68 -0.40
N ARG A 286 -44.66 -12.31 0.78
CA ARG A 286 -44.10 -11.18 1.55
C ARG A 286 -42.87 -11.65 2.33
N PRO A 287 -41.80 -10.84 2.38
CA PRO A 287 -40.62 -11.20 3.15
C PRO A 287 -40.98 -11.30 4.63
N LYS A 288 -40.27 -12.18 5.35
CA LYS A 288 -40.35 -12.29 6.81
C LYS A 288 -39.11 -11.65 7.41
N PRO A 289 -39.22 -10.89 8.51
CA PRO A 289 -38.05 -10.28 9.13
C PRO A 289 -36.98 -11.32 9.49
N GLY A 290 -35.72 -10.96 9.29
CA GLY A 290 -34.59 -11.71 9.83
C GLY A 290 -34.72 -11.81 11.35
N ARG A 291 -34.36 -12.97 11.90
CA ARG A 291 -34.39 -13.24 13.35
C ARG A 291 -32.99 -13.31 13.96
N GLY A 292 -32.02 -12.68 13.30
CA GLY A 292 -30.61 -12.82 13.65
C GLY A 292 -30.04 -14.15 13.19
N ASP A 293 -29.07 -14.66 13.94
CA ASP A 293 -28.37 -15.90 13.61
C ASP A 293 -29.23 -17.15 13.88
N ARG A 294 -28.94 -18.24 13.16
CA ARG A 294 -29.64 -19.51 13.33
C ARG A 294 -29.20 -20.16 14.65
N PRO A 295 -30.11 -20.42 15.61
CA PRO A 295 -29.74 -21.09 16.85
C PRO A 295 -29.44 -22.58 16.60
N ALA A 296 -28.35 -23.06 17.20
CA ALA A 296 -28.02 -24.48 17.31
C ALA A 296 -28.99 -25.22 18.23
N LEU A 297 -29.14 -26.52 18.00
CA LEU A 297 -30.05 -27.37 18.79
C LEU A 297 -29.66 -27.45 20.28
N ALA A 298 -28.37 -27.36 20.58
CA ALA A 298 -27.84 -27.30 21.94
C ALA A 298 -26.69 -26.29 22.00
N PRO A 299 -26.47 -25.64 23.15
CA PRO A 299 -25.38 -24.68 23.29
C PRO A 299 -24.02 -25.38 23.33
N ILE A 300 -22.99 -24.61 23.00
CA ILE A 300 -21.60 -24.94 23.31
C ILE A 300 -21.08 -24.02 24.41
N LEU A 301 -20.36 -24.59 25.38
CA LEU A 301 -19.77 -23.84 26.48
C LEU A 301 -18.41 -23.27 26.07
N PHE A 302 -18.24 -21.96 26.20
CA PHE A 302 -16.97 -21.27 26.00
C PHE A 302 -16.74 -20.28 27.14
N LYS A 303 -15.66 -20.47 27.91
CA LYS A 303 -15.33 -19.67 29.11
C LYS A 303 -16.52 -19.45 30.03
N GLU A 304 -17.20 -20.54 30.40
CA GLU A 304 -18.35 -20.54 31.32
C GLU A 304 -19.63 -19.88 30.78
N GLN A 305 -19.64 -19.47 29.51
CA GLN A 305 -20.82 -18.94 28.84
C GLN A 305 -21.32 -19.89 27.75
N GLU A 306 -22.64 -20.03 27.67
CA GLU A 306 -23.32 -20.84 26.66
C GLU A 306 -23.56 -20.04 25.38
N TYR A 307 -23.18 -20.63 24.24
CA TYR A 307 -23.39 -20.04 22.92
C TYR A 307 -24.30 -20.94 22.09
N HIS A 308 -25.39 -20.35 21.59
CA HIS A 308 -26.33 -21.00 20.66
C HIS A 308 -26.11 -20.59 19.21
N SER A 309 -25.28 -19.59 18.94
CA SER A 309 -25.06 -19.02 17.60
C SER A 309 -23.59 -19.17 17.22
N SER A 310 -23.33 -19.62 15.99
CA SER A 310 -21.96 -19.77 15.49
C SER A 310 -21.29 -18.40 15.34
N ARG A 311 -22.04 -17.39 14.89
CA ARG A 311 -21.52 -16.02 14.68
C ARG A 311 -21.21 -15.31 15.99
N LEU A 312 -22.04 -15.48 17.03
CA LEU A 312 -21.74 -14.98 18.38
C LEU A 312 -20.54 -15.70 18.99
N LEU A 313 -20.39 -17.00 18.75
CA LEU A 313 -19.19 -17.73 19.18
C LEU A 313 -17.94 -17.23 18.45
N ALA A 314 -18.03 -16.87 17.17
CA ALA A 314 -16.94 -16.27 16.39
C ALA A 314 -16.46 -14.95 17.02
N GLN A 315 -17.40 -14.10 17.44
CA GLN A 315 -17.09 -12.88 18.17
C GLN A 315 -16.38 -13.19 19.49
N ALA A 316 -16.84 -14.18 20.25
CA ALA A 316 -16.19 -14.59 21.50
C ALA A 316 -14.77 -15.12 21.27
N PHE A 317 -14.53 -15.85 20.17
CA PHE A 317 -13.20 -16.36 19.81
C PHE A 317 -12.22 -15.25 19.46
N SER A 318 -12.68 -14.15 18.86
CA SER A 318 -11.83 -13.00 18.58
C SER A 318 -11.30 -12.32 19.85
N HIS A 319 -12.04 -12.40 20.97
CA HIS A 319 -11.65 -11.86 22.27
C HIS A 319 -10.70 -12.77 23.06
N ASP A 320 -10.84 -14.09 22.91
CA ASP A 320 -9.94 -15.06 23.55
C ASP A 320 -9.48 -16.14 22.55
N PRO A 321 -8.52 -15.80 21.67
CA PRO A 321 -8.08 -16.71 20.62
C PRO A 321 -7.37 -17.95 21.15
N LYS A 322 -6.81 -17.86 22.36
CA LYS A 322 -6.13 -18.99 23.02
C LYS A 322 -7.12 -20.02 23.52
N ALA A 323 -8.19 -19.58 24.18
CA ALA A 323 -9.27 -20.47 24.58
C ALA A 323 -9.95 -21.09 23.35
N ALA A 324 -10.10 -20.33 22.26
CA ALA A 324 -10.66 -20.82 21.01
C ALA A 324 -9.83 -21.97 20.41
N ALA A 325 -8.50 -21.81 20.35
CA ALA A 325 -7.60 -22.87 19.90
C ALA A 325 -7.69 -24.13 20.77
N GLY A 326 -7.79 -23.98 22.10
CA GLY A 326 -7.98 -25.12 23.00
C GLY A 326 -9.30 -25.88 22.79
N LEU A 327 -10.36 -25.20 22.29
CA LEU A 327 -11.63 -25.86 21.95
C LEU A 327 -11.52 -26.69 20.66
N LEU A 328 -10.69 -26.24 19.70
CA LEU A 328 -10.38 -26.98 18.47
C LEU A 328 -9.58 -28.25 18.76
N GLU A 329 -8.53 -28.15 19.57
CA GLU A 329 -7.64 -29.28 19.89
C GLU A 329 -8.41 -30.49 20.46
N ASN A 330 -9.42 -30.22 21.29
CA ASN A 330 -10.22 -31.24 21.97
C ASN A 330 -11.42 -31.76 21.14
N ASP A 331 -11.53 -31.38 19.85
CA ASP A 331 -12.62 -31.79 18.93
C ASP A 331 -14.05 -31.42 19.35
N LYS A 332 -14.20 -30.60 20.40
CA LYS A 332 -15.53 -30.21 20.88
C LYS A 332 -16.29 -29.40 19.85
N LEU A 333 -15.57 -28.53 19.13
CA LEU A 333 -16.14 -27.66 18.10
C LEU A 333 -16.64 -28.47 16.89
N GLY A 334 -15.83 -29.40 16.36
CA GLY A 334 -16.25 -30.25 15.23
C GLY A 334 -17.46 -31.12 15.57
N ASN A 335 -17.49 -31.72 16.76
CA ASN A 335 -18.63 -32.48 17.25
C ASN A 335 -19.91 -31.61 17.40
N TRP A 336 -19.78 -30.37 17.83
CA TRP A 336 -20.92 -29.46 17.94
C TRP A 336 -21.49 -29.09 16.56
N PHE A 337 -20.64 -28.80 15.57
CA PHE A 337 -21.08 -28.56 14.19
C PHE A 337 -21.84 -29.76 13.62
N LYS A 338 -21.28 -30.96 13.75
CA LYS A 338 -21.88 -32.19 13.25
C LYS A 338 -23.22 -32.53 13.93
N ASN A 339 -23.27 -32.43 15.25
CA ASN A 339 -24.42 -32.93 16.03
C ASN A 339 -25.51 -31.87 16.29
N CYS A 340 -25.14 -30.60 16.43
CA CYS A 340 -26.06 -29.52 16.85
C CYS A 340 -26.42 -28.55 15.72
N LEU A 341 -25.56 -28.41 14.70
CA LEU A 341 -25.81 -27.60 13.51
C LEU A 341 -26.09 -28.44 12.24
N HIS A 342 -25.84 -29.76 12.30
CA HIS A 342 -25.97 -30.69 11.18
C HIS A 342 -25.11 -30.33 9.96
N ASP A 343 -23.92 -29.78 10.22
CA ASP A 343 -22.98 -29.36 9.20
C ASP A 343 -21.72 -30.24 9.28
N SER A 344 -21.72 -31.30 8.47
CA SER A 344 -20.60 -32.27 8.45
C SER A 344 -19.40 -31.73 7.67
N ASP A 345 -19.64 -30.90 6.65
CA ASP A 345 -18.60 -30.36 5.78
C ASP A 345 -17.71 -29.36 6.55
N THR A 346 -18.32 -28.48 7.35
CA THR A 346 -17.56 -27.60 8.26
C THR A 346 -16.85 -28.41 9.34
N ALA A 347 -17.46 -29.48 9.86
CA ALA A 347 -16.81 -30.34 10.86
C ALA A 347 -15.56 -31.04 10.29
N ASP A 348 -15.60 -31.53 9.05
CA ASP A 348 -14.46 -32.13 8.37
C ASP A 348 -13.35 -31.08 8.12
N THR A 349 -13.72 -29.87 7.69
CA THR A 349 -12.79 -28.75 7.52
C THR A 349 -12.10 -28.38 8.84
N LEU A 350 -12.83 -28.33 9.96
CA LEU A 350 -12.26 -28.11 11.29
C LEU A 350 -11.26 -29.21 11.67
N SER A 351 -11.54 -30.48 11.33
CA SER A 351 -10.62 -31.59 11.56
C SER A 351 -9.32 -31.45 10.75
N HIS A 352 -9.41 -30.97 9.50
CA HIS A 352 -8.25 -30.63 8.68
C HIS A 352 -7.41 -29.50 9.31
N ILE A 353 -8.05 -28.38 9.71
CA ILE A 353 -7.36 -27.26 10.38
C ILE A 353 -6.65 -27.73 11.65
N ARG A 354 -7.31 -28.58 12.46
CA ARG A 354 -6.72 -29.18 13.65
C ARG A 354 -5.48 -30.02 13.32
N THR A 355 -5.55 -30.87 12.30
CA THR A 355 -4.43 -31.74 11.92
C THR A 355 -3.22 -30.93 11.43
N THR A 356 -3.46 -29.88 10.64
CA THR A 356 -2.41 -29.00 10.11
C THR A 356 -1.78 -28.11 11.19
N SER A 357 -2.57 -27.65 12.16
CA SER A 357 -2.09 -26.78 13.26
C SER A 357 -1.26 -27.53 14.31
N ILE A 358 -1.61 -28.79 14.62
CA ILE A 358 -0.90 -29.63 15.61
C ILE A 358 0.44 -30.19 15.07
N GLY A 359 0.57 -30.40 13.75
CA GLY A 359 1.75 -31.02 13.14
C GLY A 359 2.99 -30.13 12.97
N ALA A 360 2.89 -28.81 13.16
CA ALA A 360 3.96 -27.86 12.86
C ALA A 360 4.81 -27.52 14.10
N SER A 361 5.98 -28.17 14.21
CA SER A 361 6.91 -28.10 15.36
C SER A 361 7.75 -26.81 15.46
N LYS A 362 7.54 -25.81 14.59
CA LYS A 362 8.15 -24.46 14.70
C LYS A 362 7.06 -23.38 14.59
N GLY A 363 7.00 -22.47 15.57
CA GLY A 363 6.13 -21.28 15.50
C GLY A 363 4.73 -21.44 16.08
N HIS A 364 4.57 -22.17 17.18
CA HIS A 364 3.28 -22.52 17.80
C HIS A 364 2.25 -21.36 17.90
N LYS A 365 2.67 -20.17 18.35
CA LYS A 365 1.80 -18.97 18.41
C LYS A 365 1.26 -18.50 17.05
N ARG A 366 2.07 -18.60 15.98
CA ARG A 366 1.67 -18.20 14.62
C ARG A 366 0.62 -19.17 14.07
N ASN A 367 0.75 -20.46 14.39
CA ASN A 367 -0.21 -21.49 14.01
C ASN A 367 -1.53 -21.34 14.76
N GLU A 368 -1.49 -20.97 16.05
CA GLU A 368 -2.66 -20.68 16.88
C GLU A 368 -3.51 -19.55 16.27
N ILE A 369 -2.90 -18.39 15.98
CA ILE A 369 -3.61 -17.24 15.38
C ILE A 369 -4.20 -17.59 14.01
N THR A 370 -3.43 -18.30 13.19
CA THR A 370 -3.85 -18.71 11.84
C THR A 370 -5.03 -19.68 11.92
N ALA A 371 -4.97 -20.67 12.81
CA ALA A 371 -6.05 -21.61 13.05
C ALA A 371 -7.30 -20.90 13.57
N THR A 372 -7.17 -20.04 14.59
CA THR A 372 -8.31 -19.28 15.14
C THR A 372 -8.93 -18.37 14.08
N THR A 373 -8.14 -17.76 13.21
CA THR A 373 -8.66 -16.97 12.08
C THR A 373 -9.50 -17.82 11.13
N GLN A 374 -9.00 -19.00 10.75
CA GLN A 374 -9.71 -19.92 9.87
C GLN A 374 -11.02 -20.39 10.51
N ILE A 375 -10.99 -20.72 11.81
CA ILE A 375 -12.19 -21.12 12.56
C ILE A 375 -13.20 -19.98 12.57
N ILE A 376 -12.82 -18.76 12.93
CA ILE A 376 -13.73 -17.59 12.94
C ILE A 376 -14.37 -17.39 11.56
N SER A 377 -13.59 -17.56 10.49
CA SER A 377 -14.07 -17.44 9.11
C SER A 377 -15.07 -18.55 8.73
N LEU A 378 -14.98 -19.73 9.34
CA LEU A 378 -15.96 -20.81 9.18
C LEU A 378 -17.23 -20.56 10.02
N LEU A 379 -17.07 -20.00 11.22
CA LEU A 379 -18.19 -19.71 12.12
C LEU A 379 -19.09 -18.58 11.62
N ASP A 380 -18.49 -17.58 10.96
CA ASP A 380 -19.20 -16.46 10.31
C ASP A 380 -18.77 -16.36 8.84
N PRO A 381 -19.33 -17.23 7.97
CA PRO A 381 -18.89 -17.30 6.59
C PRO A 381 -19.07 -15.96 5.87
N GLU A 382 -20.23 -15.30 5.98
CA GLU A 382 -20.50 -14.01 5.33
C GLU A 382 -19.86 -12.81 6.06
N GLY A 383 -19.24 -13.04 7.22
CA GLY A 383 -18.60 -12.03 8.03
C GLY A 383 -17.28 -11.51 7.47
N SER A 384 -16.71 -10.56 8.18
CA SER A 384 -15.39 -10.01 7.92
C SER A 384 -14.28 -10.93 8.43
N LEU A 385 -13.10 -10.91 7.78
CA LEU A 385 -11.94 -11.68 8.23
C LEU A 385 -11.31 -11.01 9.45
N TRP A 386 -11.17 -11.77 10.54
CA TRP A 386 -10.42 -11.35 11.73
C TRP A 386 -8.98 -11.89 11.67
N PHE A 387 -7.99 -11.09 12.06
CA PHE A 387 -6.62 -11.53 12.28
C PHE A 387 -5.97 -10.74 13.40
N ARG A 388 -5.67 -11.38 14.54
CA ARG A 388 -5.10 -10.77 15.76
C ARG A 388 -5.97 -9.64 16.32
N ASP A 389 -5.60 -8.40 16.04
CA ASP A 389 -6.21 -7.18 16.56
C ASP A 389 -6.92 -6.37 15.47
N VAL A 390 -7.08 -6.94 14.27
CA VAL A 390 -7.78 -6.28 13.18
C VAL A 390 -8.81 -7.18 12.50
N THR A 391 -9.94 -6.58 12.15
CA THR A 391 -11.00 -7.21 11.35
C THR A 391 -11.21 -6.39 10.09
N PHE A 392 -11.33 -7.03 8.94
CA PHE A 392 -11.59 -6.36 7.66
C PHE A 392 -12.50 -7.20 6.76
N ALA A 393 -13.38 -6.54 6.04
CA ALA A 393 -14.29 -7.16 5.09
C ALA A 393 -13.54 -7.59 3.82
N TRP A 394 -14.20 -8.44 3.05
CA TRP A 394 -13.72 -8.87 1.73
C TRP A 394 -13.49 -7.64 0.84
N GLY A 395 -12.24 -7.43 0.38
CA GLY A 395 -11.85 -6.26 -0.42
C GLY A 395 -11.45 -5.02 0.37
N GLY A 396 -11.46 -5.08 1.69
CA GLY A 396 -11.05 -3.99 2.57
C GLY A 396 -9.55 -3.86 2.82
N LEU A 397 -8.75 -4.90 2.50
CA LEU A 397 -7.33 -4.95 2.89
C LEU A 397 -6.51 -3.79 2.32
N GLY A 398 -6.79 -3.35 1.09
CA GLY A 398 -6.09 -2.24 0.46
C GLY A 398 -6.24 -0.93 1.24
N GLY A 399 -7.48 -0.52 1.54
CA GLY A 399 -7.78 0.68 2.31
C GLY A 399 -7.24 0.60 3.74
N LEU A 400 -7.32 -0.57 4.37
CA LEU A 400 -6.75 -0.81 5.70
C LEU A 400 -5.22 -0.68 5.70
N LEU A 401 -4.55 -1.18 4.66
CA LEU A 401 -3.11 -1.05 4.53
C LEU A 401 -2.68 0.41 4.32
N ALA A 402 -3.41 1.17 3.50
CA ALA A 402 -3.16 2.60 3.34
C ALA A 402 -3.32 3.36 4.66
N TYR A 403 -4.38 3.06 5.41
CA TYR A 403 -4.60 3.62 6.75
C TYR A 403 -3.46 3.29 7.73
N ALA A 404 -2.93 2.06 7.70
CA ALA A 404 -1.81 1.67 8.55
C ALA A 404 -0.58 2.55 8.33
N PHE A 405 -0.32 3.01 7.10
CA PHE A 405 0.77 3.95 6.79
C PHE A 405 0.47 5.41 7.17
N MET A 406 -0.80 5.80 7.30
CA MET A 406 -1.22 7.17 7.62
C MET A 406 -1.01 7.55 9.09
N LYS A 407 -1.48 6.71 10.03
CA LYS A 407 -1.56 7.03 11.46
C LYS A 407 -0.46 6.40 12.32
N ASP A 408 0.43 5.62 11.69
CA ASP A 408 1.54 4.86 12.30
C ASP A 408 1.28 4.24 13.70
N PRO A 409 0.18 3.50 13.94
CA PRO A 409 0.19 2.56 15.04
C PRO A 409 1.07 1.39 14.59
N GLY A 410 2.34 1.37 15.02
CA GLY A 410 3.30 0.31 14.65
C GLY A 410 2.76 -1.12 14.85
N SER A 411 1.79 -1.31 15.76
CA SER A 411 1.07 -2.57 15.93
C SER A 411 0.32 -3.02 14.67
N LEU A 412 -0.49 -2.15 14.04
CA LEU A 412 -1.31 -2.52 12.88
C LEU A 412 -0.45 -2.86 11.66
N LYS A 413 0.62 -2.09 11.40
CA LYS A 413 1.57 -2.40 10.32
C LYS A 413 2.20 -3.78 10.51
N ASN A 414 2.59 -4.12 11.75
CA ASN A 414 3.16 -5.42 12.07
C ASN A 414 2.14 -6.55 11.90
N THR A 415 0.90 -6.35 12.34
CA THR A 415 -0.18 -7.33 12.15
C THR A 415 -0.45 -7.59 10.66
N LEU A 416 -0.56 -6.54 9.85
CA LEU A 416 -0.76 -6.68 8.39
C LEU A 416 0.45 -7.30 7.69
N ALA A 417 1.67 -6.98 8.10
CA ALA A 417 2.87 -7.61 7.58
C ALA A 417 2.88 -9.11 7.87
N GLU A 418 2.54 -9.53 9.08
CA GLU A 418 2.46 -10.94 9.45
C GLU A 418 1.38 -11.69 8.65
N LEU A 419 0.21 -11.07 8.47
CA LEU A 419 -0.89 -11.61 7.67
C LEU A 419 -0.48 -11.85 6.21
N LEU A 420 0.23 -10.91 5.59
CA LEU A 420 0.71 -11.04 4.21
C LEU A 420 1.88 -12.02 4.10
N GLU A 421 2.64 -12.25 5.18
CA GLU A 421 3.80 -13.15 5.20
C GLU A 421 3.45 -14.61 5.57
N ASN A 422 2.30 -14.88 6.21
CA ASN A 422 1.96 -16.21 6.73
C ASN A 422 1.28 -17.15 5.73
N GLY A 423 0.90 -16.64 4.54
CA GLY A 423 0.23 -17.44 3.51
C GLY A 423 -1.24 -17.75 3.80
N LEU A 424 -1.81 -17.23 4.89
CA LEU A 424 -3.22 -17.43 5.25
C LEU A 424 -4.16 -16.94 4.15
N LEU A 425 -3.88 -15.75 3.58
CA LEU A 425 -4.69 -15.20 2.49
C LEU A 425 -4.69 -16.10 1.24
N LEU A 426 -3.58 -16.82 0.99
CA LEU A 426 -3.50 -17.82 -0.08
C LEU A 426 -4.38 -19.02 0.24
N THR A 427 -4.30 -19.56 1.46
CA THR A 427 -5.15 -20.68 1.89
C THR A 427 -6.63 -20.34 1.82
N VAL A 428 -7.00 -19.13 2.25
CA VAL A 428 -8.36 -18.61 2.18
C VAL A 428 -8.81 -18.47 0.72
N ALA A 429 -7.93 -17.98 -0.16
CA ALA A 429 -8.21 -17.86 -1.60
C ALA A 429 -8.23 -19.22 -2.35
N THR A 430 -7.54 -20.27 -1.87
CA THR A 430 -7.52 -21.58 -2.55
C THR A 430 -8.78 -22.40 -2.29
N ASN A 431 -9.44 -22.19 -1.15
CA ASN A 431 -10.65 -22.91 -0.76
C ASN A 431 -11.90 -22.27 -1.40
N ASP A 432 -11.78 -21.91 -2.68
CA ASP A 432 -12.67 -21.01 -3.45
C ASP A 432 -13.99 -21.68 -3.90
N GLU A 433 -14.11 -23.00 -3.77
CA GLU A 433 -15.22 -23.77 -4.37
C GLU A 433 -16.60 -23.38 -3.79
N ASP A 434 -16.65 -22.99 -2.50
CA ASP A 434 -17.91 -22.66 -1.79
C ASP A 434 -18.16 -21.16 -1.60
N TRP A 435 -17.38 -20.28 -2.23
CA TRP A 435 -17.54 -18.85 -2.02
C TRP A 435 -18.80 -18.31 -2.72
N SER A 436 -19.58 -17.54 -1.96
CA SER A 436 -20.67 -16.76 -2.55
C SER A 436 -20.11 -15.81 -3.63
N VAL A 437 -20.87 -15.57 -4.70
CA VAL A 437 -20.47 -14.68 -5.81
C VAL A 437 -20.05 -13.30 -5.29
N LEU A 438 -20.67 -12.84 -4.19
CA LEU A 438 -20.38 -11.58 -3.53
C LEU A 438 -18.97 -11.55 -2.92
N LYS A 439 -18.55 -12.61 -2.22
CA LYS A 439 -17.20 -12.70 -1.67
C LYS A 439 -16.14 -12.76 -2.77
N ARG A 440 -16.38 -13.51 -3.85
CA ARG A 440 -15.45 -13.62 -4.98
C ARG A 440 -15.20 -12.27 -5.68
N ARG A 441 -16.24 -11.45 -5.83
CA ARG A 441 -16.11 -10.11 -6.45
C ARG A 441 -15.35 -9.11 -5.59
N GLY A 442 -15.42 -9.26 -4.26
CA GLY A 442 -14.74 -8.37 -3.33
C GLY A 442 -13.30 -8.77 -3.01
N TRP A 443 -12.92 -10.04 -3.15
CA TRP A 443 -11.65 -10.55 -2.62
C TRP A 443 -10.41 -10.25 -3.47
N LEU A 444 -9.24 -10.42 -2.82
CA LEU A 444 -7.95 -10.45 -3.49
C LEU A 444 -7.91 -11.66 -4.43
N SER A 445 -7.63 -11.43 -5.71
CA SER A 445 -7.38 -12.53 -6.63
C SER A 445 -6.22 -13.40 -6.13
N MET A 446 -6.27 -14.70 -6.42
CA MET A 446 -5.18 -15.63 -6.11
C MET A 446 -3.81 -15.11 -6.55
N SER A 447 -3.75 -14.50 -7.75
CA SER A 447 -2.54 -13.87 -8.28
C SER A 447 -2.02 -12.75 -7.37
N LYS A 448 -2.90 -11.82 -6.96
CA LYS A 448 -2.52 -10.69 -6.09
C LYS A 448 -2.10 -11.16 -4.69
N ALA A 449 -2.79 -12.15 -4.13
CA ALA A 449 -2.41 -12.76 -2.86
C ALA A 449 -1.03 -13.43 -2.95
N SER A 450 -0.76 -14.15 -4.04
CA SER A 450 0.54 -14.78 -4.32
C SER A 450 1.66 -13.76 -4.50
N ASP A 451 1.42 -12.72 -5.29
CA ASP A 451 2.37 -11.63 -5.50
C ASP A 451 2.72 -10.95 -4.18
N CYS A 452 1.73 -10.59 -3.37
CA CYS A 452 1.96 -9.97 -2.06
C CYS A 452 2.75 -10.88 -1.12
N PHE A 453 2.44 -12.18 -1.09
CA PHE A 453 3.18 -13.15 -0.30
C PHE A 453 4.65 -13.24 -0.72
N GLU A 454 4.94 -13.27 -2.03
CA GLU A 454 6.31 -13.25 -2.54
C GLU A 454 7.03 -11.93 -2.24
N TYR A 455 6.33 -10.80 -2.29
CA TYR A 455 6.89 -9.51 -1.88
C TYR A 455 7.27 -9.49 -0.40
N MET A 456 6.46 -10.12 0.46
CA MET A 456 6.74 -10.21 1.89
C MET A 456 7.88 -11.17 2.23
N LYS A 457 8.03 -12.29 1.51
CA LYS A 457 9.23 -13.16 1.66
C LYS A 457 10.53 -12.39 1.41
N SER A 458 10.47 -11.41 0.51
CA SER A 458 11.61 -10.58 0.13
C SER A 458 11.60 -9.21 0.85
N LYS A 459 10.93 -9.06 1.99
CA LYS A 459 10.73 -7.75 2.68
C LYS A 459 12.00 -6.96 3.02
N ALA A 460 13.15 -7.63 3.14
CA ALA A 460 14.44 -6.98 3.36
C ALA A 460 14.97 -6.26 2.10
N GLN A 461 14.48 -6.64 0.92
CA GLN A 461 14.91 -6.13 -0.38
C GLN A 461 14.20 -4.83 -0.76
N LEU A 462 14.91 -3.92 -1.42
CA LEU A 462 14.32 -2.70 -1.97
C LEU A 462 13.33 -3.02 -3.09
N GLY A 463 12.17 -2.34 -3.10
CA GLY A 463 11.12 -2.58 -4.08
C GLY A 463 10.15 -3.71 -3.72
N PHE A 464 10.34 -4.34 -2.55
CA PHE A 464 9.54 -5.43 -1.99
C PHE A 464 9.01 -5.06 -0.59
N GLY A 465 8.39 -6.03 0.09
CA GLY A 465 7.83 -5.84 1.43
C GLY A 465 6.47 -5.15 1.45
N LEU A 466 6.10 -4.65 2.63
CA LEU A 466 4.77 -4.11 2.90
C LEU A 466 4.48 -2.86 2.06
N GLU A 467 5.50 -2.05 1.79
CA GLU A 467 5.41 -0.87 0.93
C GLU A 467 5.06 -1.26 -0.52
N ARG A 468 5.56 -2.40 -1.01
CA ARG A 468 5.19 -2.89 -2.35
C ARG A 468 3.73 -3.33 -2.38
N CYS A 469 3.29 -4.07 -1.36
CA CYS A 469 1.89 -4.46 -1.22
C CYS A 469 0.95 -3.23 -1.16
N LEU A 470 1.36 -2.14 -0.50
CA LEU A 470 0.59 -0.89 -0.44
C LEU A 470 0.27 -0.36 -1.83
N TYR A 471 1.28 -0.21 -2.69
CA TYR A 471 1.11 0.39 -4.01
C TYR A 471 0.43 -0.54 -5.02
N GLU A 472 0.58 -1.86 -4.86
CA GLU A 472 -0.12 -2.86 -5.68
C GLU A 472 -1.61 -2.94 -5.35
N MET A 473 -1.96 -2.89 -4.06
CA MET A 473 -3.35 -2.91 -3.63
C MET A 473 -4.03 -1.55 -3.76
N ASN A 474 -3.27 -0.45 -3.76
CA ASN A 474 -3.79 0.90 -3.88
C ASN A 474 -3.08 1.68 -4.99
N PRO A 475 -3.44 1.45 -6.27
CA PRO A 475 -2.82 2.14 -7.40
C PRO A 475 -2.98 3.66 -7.35
N THR A 476 -3.96 4.17 -6.60
CA THR A 476 -4.22 5.60 -6.46
C THR A 476 -3.31 6.26 -5.42
N VAL A 477 -2.80 5.57 -4.40
CA VAL A 477 -2.03 6.21 -3.31
C VAL A 477 -0.77 6.89 -3.84
N ALA A 478 -0.48 8.08 -3.31
CA ALA A 478 0.71 8.84 -3.67
C ALA A 478 1.99 8.21 -3.10
N CYS A 479 3.14 8.49 -3.71
CA CYS A 479 4.43 8.04 -3.19
C CYS A 479 4.66 8.65 -1.79
N LEU A 480 4.94 7.78 -0.81
CA LEU A 480 5.14 8.15 0.60
C LEU A 480 6.64 8.22 0.96
N SER A 481 7.51 8.34 -0.05
CA SER A 481 8.94 8.57 0.18
C SER A 481 9.12 9.84 0.99
N SER A 482 10.06 9.82 1.93
CA SER A 482 10.42 10.98 2.76
C SER A 482 10.78 12.23 1.96
N VAL A 483 11.25 12.06 0.72
CA VAL A 483 11.61 13.15 -0.20
C VAL A 483 10.39 13.75 -0.91
N LEU A 484 9.35 12.94 -1.10
CA LEU A 484 8.19 13.25 -1.94
C LEU A 484 6.91 13.47 -1.14
N ILE A 485 6.90 13.13 0.14
CA ILE A 485 5.74 13.29 1.00
C ILE A 485 5.29 14.77 1.05
N GLY A 486 3.98 14.99 1.03
CA GLY A 486 3.40 16.32 0.83
C GLY A 486 3.29 16.74 -0.65
N CYS A 487 3.87 15.98 -1.58
CA CYS A 487 3.63 16.10 -3.01
C CYS A 487 2.78 14.91 -3.45
N ASP A 488 1.64 15.12 -4.11
CA ASP A 488 0.73 14.06 -4.56
C ASP A 488 1.24 13.33 -5.82
N VAL A 489 2.37 12.65 -5.66
CA VAL A 489 3.05 11.91 -6.73
C VAL A 489 2.38 10.56 -6.96
N ARG A 490 1.58 10.42 -8.03
CA ARG A 490 0.83 9.18 -8.34
C ARG A 490 1.35 8.43 -9.58
N THR A 491 2.23 9.06 -10.36
CA THR A 491 2.81 8.49 -11.60
C THR A 491 4.35 8.57 -11.61
N LEU A 492 4.99 7.76 -12.46
CA LEU A 492 6.45 7.78 -12.63
C LEU A 492 6.99 9.09 -13.22
N PRO A 493 6.35 9.73 -14.23
CA PRO A 493 6.78 11.05 -14.69
C PRO A 493 6.75 12.09 -13.57
N GLN A 494 5.67 12.13 -12.77
CA GLN A 494 5.57 13.02 -11.61
C GLN A 494 6.65 12.72 -10.56
N PHE A 495 6.94 11.44 -10.31
CA PHE A 495 8.00 11.04 -9.39
C PHE A 495 9.34 11.62 -9.81
N ILE A 496 9.69 11.49 -11.09
CA ILE A 496 10.98 11.98 -11.62
C ILE A 496 11.03 13.50 -11.55
N GLU A 497 9.97 14.19 -11.98
CA GLU A 497 9.92 15.66 -12.00
C GLU A 497 10.07 16.26 -10.59
N ILE A 498 9.33 15.74 -9.61
CA ILE A 498 9.37 16.26 -8.23
C ILE A 498 10.66 15.85 -7.53
N ALA A 499 11.13 14.62 -7.71
CA ALA A 499 12.40 14.17 -7.15
C ALA A 499 13.56 15.03 -7.68
N GLU A 500 13.57 15.35 -8.97
CA GLU A 500 14.58 16.22 -9.59
C GLU A 500 14.65 17.60 -8.92
N LYS A 501 13.50 18.25 -8.72
CA LYS A 501 13.43 19.56 -8.02
C LYS A 501 13.94 19.46 -6.57
N LYS A 502 13.53 18.43 -5.83
CA LYS A 502 13.96 18.21 -4.44
C LYS A 502 15.45 17.87 -4.36
N LEU A 503 16.00 17.15 -5.33
CA LEU A 503 17.42 16.84 -5.45
C LEU A 503 18.26 18.08 -5.77
N LEU A 504 17.80 18.94 -6.67
CA LEU A 504 18.46 20.24 -6.93
C LEU A 504 18.49 21.11 -5.67
N ALA A 505 17.37 21.21 -4.96
CA ALA A 505 17.28 21.98 -3.71
C ALA A 505 18.21 21.43 -2.62
N SER A 506 18.34 20.10 -2.52
CA SER A 506 19.20 19.43 -1.52
C SER A 506 20.65 19.22 -1.97
N GLN A 507 21.02 19.68 -3.18
CA GLN A 507 22.34 19.44 -3.79
C GLN A 507 22.71 17.94 -3.86
N GLY A 508 21.75 17.08 -4.21
CA GLY A 508 21.95 15.64 -4.38
C GLY A 508 22.09 14.83 -3.07
N LYS A 509 21.77 15.44 -1.91
CA LYS A 509 21.89 14.78 -0.59
C LYS A 509 20.67 13.96 -0.20
N SER A 510 19.49 14.28 -0.73
CA SER A 510 18.26 13.51 -0.49
C SER A 510 18.27 12.20 -1.29
N ASN A 511 17.64 11.14 -0.77
CA ASN A 511 17.53 9.86 -1.47
C ASN A 511 16.06 9.53 -1.82
N PRO A 512 15.62 9.73 -3.07
CA PRO A 512 14.26 9.37 -3.49
C PRO A 512 14.07 7.85 -3.67
N PHE A 513 15.14 7.04 -3.60
CA PHE A 513 15.10 5.58 -3.70
C PHE A 513 15.06 4.91 -2.31
N ASP A 514 14.37 5.52 -1.34
CA ASP A 514 14.05 4.89 -0.06
C ASP A 514 13.07 3.70 -0.24
N ARG A 515 12.67 3.04 0.85
CA ARG A 515 11.78 1.86 0.77
C ARG A 515 10.48 2.16 0.02
N HIS A 516 9.87 3.32 0.26
CA HIS A 516 8.64 3.74 -0.43
C HIS A 516 8.89 4.11 -1.89
N GLY A 517 9.93 4.89 -2.18
CA GLY A 517 10.27 5.29 -3.55
C GLY A 517 10.60 4.08 -4.42
N ALA A 518 11.40 3.14 -3.91
CA ALA A 518 11.71 1.89 -4.59
C ALA A 518 10.45 1.03 -4.81
N ALA A 519 9.62 0.84 -3.78
CA ALA A 519 8.37 0.08 -3.88
C ALA A 519 7.38 0.71 -4.87
N PHE A 520 7.25 2.03 -4.87
CA PHE A 520 6.41 2.79 -5.79
C PHE A 520 6.87 2.62 -7.23
N ILE A 521 8.16 2.81 -7.50
CA ILE A 521 8.74 2.62 -8.84
C ILE A 521 8.47 1.20 -9.33
N ALA A 522 8.71 0.24 -8.44
CA ALA A 522 8.58 -1.17 -8.76
C ALA A 522 7.11 -1.54 -9.05
N ALA A 523 6.14 -0.98 -8.32
CA ALA A 523 4.70 -1.18 -8.57
C ALA A 523 4.21 -0.54 -9.88
N LYS A 524 4.82 0.57 -10.30
CA LYS A 524 4.44 1.29 -11.52
C LYS A 524 5.22 0.86 -12.77
N SER A 525 6.20 -0.06 -12.65
CA SER A 525 7.02 -0.50 -13.77
C SER A 525 7.41 -1.98 -13.68
N SER A 526 6.92 -2.78 -14.63
CA SER A 526 7.28 -4.19 -14.77
C SER A 526 8.71 -4.42 -15.32
N GLY A 527 9.24 -3.47 -16.11
CA GLY A 527 10.54 -3.58 -16.78
C GLY A 527 11.76 -3.41 -15.86
N LEU A 528 11.55 -2.97 -14.62
CA LEU A 528 12.62 -2.61 -13.68
C LEU A 528 13.00 -3.74 -12.71
N ARG A 529 12.29 -4.88 -12.71
CA ARG A 529 12.49 -6.00 -11.76
C ARG A 529 13.95 -6.48 -11.68
N LYS A 530 14.66 -6.52 -12.81
CA LYS A 530 16.07 -6.93 -12.89
C LYS A 530 17.01 -6.01 -12.09
N TYR A 531 16.71 -4.72 -11.99
CA TYR A 531 17.53 -3.77 -11.24
C TYR A 531 17.31 -3.93 -9.74
N PHE A 532 16.06 -4.10 -9.31
CA PHE A 532 15.75 -4.40 -7.90
C PHE A 532 16.43 -5.68 -7.43
N SER A 533 16.41 -6.76 -8.23
CA SER A 533 17.15 -7.99 -7.89
C SER A 533 18.66 -7.76 -7.70
N ARG A 534 19.30 -6.90 -8.51
CA ARG A 534 20.72 -6.55 -8.34
C ARG A 534 20.96 -5.71 -7.09
N LEU A 535 20.08 -4.75 -6.80
CA LEU A 535 20.15 -3.93 -5.59
C LEU A 535 20.03 -4.77 -4.32
N SER A 536 19.18 -5.79 -4.33
CA SER A 536 19.00 -6.73 -3.23
C SER A 536 20.23 -7.59 -2.94
N ASN A 537 20.96 -7.97 -3.98
CA ASN A 537 22.12 -8.86 -3.87
C ASN A 537 23.43 -8.09 -3.56
N SER A 538 23.36 -6.78 -3.31
CA SER A 538 24.51 -5.92 -3.07
C SER A 538 24.30 -5.02 -1.85
N SER A 539 25.35 -4.78 -1.07
CA SER A 539 25.26 -3.93 0.12
C SER A 539 25.25 -2.46 -0.28
N GLN A 540 24.59 -1.63 0.52
CA GLN A 540 24.64 -0.18 0.30
C GLN A 540 26.09 0.32 0.37
N GLY A 541 26.53 1.07 -0.64
CA GLY A 541 27.92 1.52 -0.77
C GLY A 541 28.84 0.56 -1.54
N ASP A 542 28.32 -0.60 -1.98
CA ASP A 542 29.01 -1.44 -2.94
C ASP A 542 28.95 -0.84 -4.35
N VAL A 543 29.94 -1.22 -5.16
CA VAL A 543 30.05 -0.80 -6.56
C VAL A 543 28.84 -1.33 -7.34
N ALA A 544 28.51 -2.62 -7.18
CA ALA A 544 27.37 -3.25 -7.82
C ALA A 544 26.04 -2.56 -7.48
N HIS A 545 25.86 -2.16 -6.21
CA HIS A 545 24.67 -1.45 -5.74
C HIS A 545 24.52 -0.09 -6.43
N SER A 546 25.60 0.70 -6.42
CA SER A 546 25.58 2.06 -6.99
C SER A 546 25.40 2.04 -8.51
N ILE A 547 25.99 1.04 -9.18
CA ILE A 547 25.80 0.84 -10.62
C ILE A 547 24.36 0.40 -10.94
N ALA A 548 23.77 -0.48 -10.12
CA ALA A 548 22.37 -0.88 -10.30
C ALA A 548 21.41 0.32 -10.13
N LEU A 549 21.66 1.20 -9.15
CA LEU A 549 20.90 2.45 -8.99
C LEU A 549 21.07 3.37 -10.21
N LEU A 550 22.31 3.57 -10.67
CA LEU A 550 22.61 4.39 -11.85
C LEU A 550 21.91 3.84 -13.12
N GLN A 551 21.94 2.52 -13.32
CA GLN A 551 21.24 1.87 -14.43
C GLN A 551 19.72 2.01 -14.34
N MET A 552 19.16 1.90 -13.14
CA MET A 552 17.73 2.10 -12.90
C MET A 552 17.34 3.56 -13.18
N ALA A 553 18.09 4.53 -12.68
CA ALA A 553 17.84 5.95 -12.92
C ALA A 553 17.97 6.33 -14.41
N ALA A 554 18.97 5.79 -15.11
CA ALA A 554 19.12 5.96 -16.57
C ALA A 554 17.93 5.36 -17.34
N HIS A 555 17.44 4.19 -16.91
CA HIS A 555 16.24 3.58 -17.51
C HIS A 555 15.00 4.43 -17.26
N LEU A 556 14.82 4.93 -16.04
CA LEU A 556 13.70 5.81 -15.68
C LEU A 556 13.68 7.08 -16.53
N GLN A 557 14.84 7.75 -16.67
CA GLN A 557 14.99 8.91 -17.54
C GLN A 557 14.62 8.56 -18.98
N LYS A 558 15.20 7.50 -19.53
CA LYS A 558 14.98 7.11 -20.93
C LYS A 558 13.51 6.82 -21.25
N ILE A 559 12.81 6.12 -20.37
CA ILE A 559 11.44 5.64 -20.64
C ILE A 559 10.37 6.64 -20.23
N TYR A 560 10.51 7.28 -19.06
CA TYR A 560 9.43 8.05 -18.45
C TYR A 560 9.67 9.56 -18.43
N HIS A 561 10.90 10.03 -18.63
CA HIS A 561 11.22 11.46 -18.62
C HIS A 561 12.49 11.79 -19.43
N PRO A 562 12.41 11.83 -20.78
CA PRO A 562 13.56 12.02 -21.67
C PRO A 562 13.98 13.50 -21.75
N LYS A 563 14.24 14.12 -20.59
CA LYS A 563 14.77 15.48 -20.43
C LYS A 563 15.97 15.45 -19.47
N PRO A 564 16.85 16.47 -19.48
CA PRO A 564 17.97 16.56 -18.53
C PRO A 564 17.53 16.48 -17.06
N LEU A 565 18.26 15.71 -16.25
CA LEU A 565 18.03 15.53 -14.82
C LEU A 565 19.30 15.88 -14.00
N PRO A 566 19.72 17.15 -13.96
CA PRO A 566 20.93 17.57 -13.26
C PRO A 566 20.92 17.23 -11.76
N GLY A 567 19.79 17.31 -11.06
CA GLY A 567 19.62 16.92 -9.66
C GLY A 567 19.87 15.43 -9.42
N PHE A 568 19.35 14.55 -10.28
CA PHE A 568 19.74 13.14 -10.27
C PHE A 568 21.22 12.95 -10.57
N CYS A 569 21.83 13.73 -11.47
CA CYS A 569 23.28 13.68 -11.67
C CYS A 569 24.04 14.03 -10.38
N LEU A 570 23.60 15.04 -9.61
CA LEU A 570 24.19 15.35 -8.28
C LEU A 570 24.07 14.17 -7.31
N LEU A 571 22.92 13.50 -7.28
CA LEU A 571 22.75 12.28 -6.47
C LEU A 571 23.73 11.18 -6.92
N MET A 572 23.93 11.01 -8.23
CA MET A 572 24.92 10.04 -8.72
C MET A 572 26.35 10.45 -8.32
N GLU A 573 26.66 11.74 -8.24
CA GLU A 573 27.96 12.22 -7.75
C GLU A 573 28.22 11.79 -6.31
N THR A 574 27.24 11.97 -5.43
CA THR A 574 27.37 11.63 -4.01
C THR A 574 27.55 10.13 -3.83
N LEU A 575 26.91 9.31 -4.67
CA LEU A 575 27.08 7.85 -4.68
C LEU A 575 28.41 7.38 -5.28
N LEU A 576 28.87 7.98 -6.38
CA LEU A 576 30.07 7.54 -7.10
C LEU A 576 31.38 8.07 -6.48
N THR A 577 31.36 9.21 -5.79
CA THR A 577 32.57 9.84 -5.24
C THR A 577 33.37 8.93 -4.30
N PRO A 578 32.76 8.23 -3.32
CA PRO A 578 33.46 7.25 -2.50
C PRO A 578 34.04 6.08 -3.30
N LEU A 579 33.36 5.68 -4.38
CA LEU A 579 33.79 4.55 -5.22
C LEU A 579 34.97 4.91 -6.11
N PHE A 580 35.07 6.14 -6.60
CA PHE A 580 36.28 6.61 -7.26
C PHE A 580 37.50 6.51 -6.35
N GLY A 581 37.31 6.68 -5.03
CA GLY A 581 38.37 6.49 -4.03
C GLY A 581 38.88 5.04 -3.93
N LYS A 582 38.11 4.05 -4.37
CA LYS A 582 38.52 2.63 -4.37
C LYS A 582 39.49 2.27 -5.52
N ILE A 583 39.65 3.15 -6.51
CA ILE A 583 40.62 2.99 -7.59
C ILE A 583 42.03 3.26 -7.04
N GLN A 584 42.92 2.27 -7.14
CA GLN A 584 44.30 2.33 -6.66
C GLN A 584 45.13 3.31 -7.49
N SER A 585 45.07 3.23 -8.82
CA SER A 585 45.79 4.13 -9.71
C SER A 585 45.32 5.59 -9.56
N GLU A 586 46.24 6.49 -9.18
CA GLU A 586 45.99 7.93 -9.09
C GLU A 586 45.55 8.52 -10.43
N LEU A 587 46.27 8.19 -11.50
CA LEU A 587 45.96 8.66 -12.85
C LEU A 587 44.56 8.19 -13.31
N ARG A 588 44.23 6.91 -13.11
CA ARG A 588 42.92 6.36 -13.51
C ARG A 588 41.78 7.00 -12.73
N ARG A 589 41.99 7.22 -11.43
CA ARG A 589 41.05 7.88 -10.53
C ARG A 589 40.81 9.33 -10.94
N GLU A 590 41.84 10.09 -11.28
CA GLU A 590 41.71 11.45 -11.79
C GLU A 590 40.96 11.50 -13.14
N LEU A 591 41.30 10.59 -14.06
CA LEU A 591 40.63 10.51 -15.36
C LEU A 591 39.14 10.14 -15.21
N ALA A 592 38.80 9.20 -14.32
CA ALA A 592 37.42 8.83 -14.04
C ALA A 592 36.61 10.02 -13.49
N ARG A 593 37.20 10.78 -12.54
CA ARG A 593 36.58 12.00 -12.00
C ARG A 593 36.40 13.08 -13.05
N LYS A 594 37.42 13.34 -13.88
CA LYS A 594 37.34 14.32 -14.98
C LYS A 594 36.28 13.94 -16.01
N ARG A 595 36.18 12.66 -16.37
CA ARG A 595 35.13 12.15 -17.26
C ARG A 595 33.75 12.39 -16.67
N TYR A 596 33.53 12.02 -15.42
CA TYR A 596 32.27 12.28 -14.72
C TYR A 596 31.91 13.78 -14.72
N GLN A 597 32.86 14.67 -14.37
CA GLN A 597 32.64 16.12 -14.37
C GLN A 597 32.26 16.67 -15.76
N SER A 598 32.83 16.11 -16.83
CA SER A 598 32.52 16.56 -18.21
C SER A 598 31.07 16.28 -18.64
N VAL A 599 30.44 15.25 -18.07
CA VAL A 599 29.07 14.84 -18.42
C VAL A 599 28.03 15.20 -17.35
N ARG A 600 28.43 15.50 -16.11
CA ARG A 600 27.51 15.85 -15.01
C ARG A 600 26.50 16.94 -15.40
N ASN A 601 26.95 17.96 -16.12
CA ASN A 601 26.13 19.12 -16.48
C ASN A 601 25.15 18.85 -17.63
N SER A 602 25.29 17.73 -18.35
CA SER A 602 24.35 17.39 -19.43
C SER A 602 22.99 16.94 -18.91
N GLY A 603 22.92 16.52 -17.64
CA GLY A 603 21.73 15.91 -17.06
C GLY A 603 21.39 14.54 -17.66
N ASP A 604 22.28 13.92 -18.44
CA ASP A 604 22.08 12.60 -19.05
C ASP A 604 22.74 11.50 -18.19
N ILE A 605 21.91 10.74 -17.48
CA ILE A 605 22.36 9.67 -16.59
C ILE A 605 22.91 8.48 -17.40
N GLY A 606 22.37 8.24 -18.60
CA GLY A 606 22.87 7.23 -19.53
C GLY A 606 24.28 7.56 -20.02
N ALA A 607 24.55 8.83 -20.31
CA ALA A 607 25.90 9.30 -20.66
C ALA A 607 26.89 9.12 -19.50
N ILE A 608 26.49 9.38 -18.25
CA ILE A 608 27.32 9.09 -17.06
C ILE A 608 27.69 7.60 -17.02
N LEU A 609 26.69 6.72 -17.18
CA LEU A 609 26.91 5.27 -17.16
C LEU A 609 27.90 4.82 -18.25
N ALA A 610 27.76 5.33 -19.47
CA ALA A 610 28.60 4.97 -20.61
C ALA A 610 30.03 5.53 -20.53
N THR A 611 30.21 6.75 -20.02
CA THR A 611 31.51 7.44 -20.02
C THR A 611 32.41 7.04 -18.85
N VAL A 612 31.82 6.79 -17.69
CA VAL A 612 32.59 6.43 -16.48
C VAL A 612 33.01 4.96 -16.52
N ASP A 613 32.12 4.06 -16.96
CA ASP A 613 32.36 2.60 -17.03
C ASP A 613 33.08 2.04 -15.77
N LEU A 614 32.55 2.41 -14.60
CA LEU A 614 33.25 2.27 -13.32
C LEU A 614 33.60 0.81 -12.98
N GLU A 615 32.72 -0.13 -13.31
CA GLU A 615 32.93 -1.56 -13.05
C GLU A 615 34.15 -2.08 -13.80
N ARG A 616 34.26 -1.76 -15.09
CA ARG A 616 35.41 -2.14 -15.91
C ARG A 616 36.68 -1.47 -15.40
N GLN A 617 36.60 -0.18 -15.03
CA GLN A 617 37.76 0.54 -14.51
C GLN A 617 38.30 -0.08 -13.23
N LEU A 618 37.43 -0.44 -12.28
CA LEU A 618 37.82 -1.09 -11.01
C LEU A 618 38.37 -2.50 -11.24
N ASN A 619 37.76 -3.28 -12.13
CA ASN A 619 38.24 -4.63 -12.44
C ASN A 619 39.63 -4.61 -13.08
N LEU A 620 39.88 -3.72 -14.04
CA LEU A 620 41.18 -3.56 -14.68
C LEU A 620 42.23 -3.03 -13.69
N ASP A 621 41.89 -2.02 -12.90
CA ASP A 621 42.77 -1.44 -11.88
C ASP A 621 43.18 -2.48 -10.84
N SER A 622 42.25 -3.30 -10.36
CA SER A 622 42.55 -4.38 -9.42
C SER A 622 43.51 -5.41 -10.01
N GLN A 623 43.34 -5.80 -11.28
CA GLN A 623 44.23 -6.76 -11.94
C GLN A 623 45.63 -6.19 -12.16
N GLU A 624 45.72 -4.94 -12.59
CA GLU A 624 46.99 -4.23 -12.79
C GLU A 624 47.71 -4.01 -11.46
N TYR A 625 46.99 -3.67 -10.40
CA TYR A 625 47.56 -3.49 -9.07
C TYR A 625 48.17 -4.78 -8.51
N ILE A 626 47.49 -5.92 -8.68
CA ILE A 626 48.03 -7.24 -8.27
C ILE A 626 49.32 -7.54 -9.04
N ARG A 627 49.34 -7.32 -10.37
CA ARG A 627 50.55 -7.51 -11.18
C ARG A 627 51.69 -6.59 -10.73
N ALA A 628 51.40 -5.33 -10.42
CA ALA A 628 52.39 -4.38 -9.94
C ALA A 628 53.00 -4.79 -8.60
N ILE A 629 52.21 -5.37 -7.69
CA ILE A 629 52.72 -5.95 -6.44
C ILE A 629 53.66 -7.12 -6.74
N ASP A 630 53.25 -8.05 -7.60
CA ASP A 630 54.06 -9.22 -7.94
C ASP A 630 55.40 -8.82 -8.60
N GLU A 631 55.36 -7.85 -9.50
CA GLU A 631 56.55 -7.27 -10.14
C GLU A 631 57.46 -6.58 -9.12
N TYR A 632 56.88 -5.78 -8.20
CA TYR A 632 57.64 -5.12 -7.14
C TYR A 632 58.33 -6.13 -6.22
N VAL A 633 57.60 -7.14 -5.74
CA VAL A 633 58.15 -8.21 -4.88
C VAL A 633 59.24 -8.99 -5.63
N GLY A 634 59.04 -9.26 -6.93
CA GLY A 634 60.05 -9.87 -7.78
C GLY A 634 61.32 -9.01 -7.89
N ALA A 635 61.16 -7.72 -8.15
CA ALA A 635 62.26 -6.76 -8.25
C ALA A 635 63.01 -6.60 -6.91
N GLU A 636 62.30 -6.58 -5.77
CA GLU A 636 62.89 -6.49 -4.44
C GLU A 636 63.70 -7.75 -4.08
N ARG A 637 63.20 -8.94 -4.43
CA ARG A 637 63.95 -10.20 -4.30
C ARG A 637 65.23 -10.17 -5.15
N LEU A 638 65.15 -9.70 -6.40
CA LEU A 638 66.31 -9.55 -7.28
C LEU A 638 67.31 -8.52 -6.75
N ALA A 639 66.84 -7.36 -6.27
CA ALA A 639 67.68 -6.33 -5.67
C ALA A 639 68.42 -6.88 -4.45
N THR A 640 67.72 -7.61 -3.57
CA THR A 640 68.30 -8.27 -2.39
C THR A 640 69.34 -9.33 -2.80
N GLN A 641 69.05 -10.13 -3.82
CA GLN A 641 70.00 -11.11 -4.37
C GLN A 641 71.25 -10.42 -4.94
N LEU A 642 71.09 -9.34 -5.70
CA LEU A 642 72.20 -8.59 -6.27
C LEU A 642 73.06 -7.91 -5.20
N GLN A 643 72.44 -7.40 -4.14
CA GLN A 643 73.12 -6.79 -3.00
C GLN A 643 73.92 -7.83 -2.20
N ASN A 644 73.33 -9.00 -1.92
CA ASN A 644 73.99 -10.11 -1.23
C ASN A 644 75.04 -10.82 -2.10
N ALA A 645 74.90 -10.79 -3.43
CA ALA A 645 75.91 -11.31 -4.37
C ALA A 645 77.18 -10.43 -4.44
N GLY A 646 77.21 -9.27 -3.76
CA GLY A 646 78.36 -8.37 -3.71
C GLY A 646 79.62 -9.02 -3.09
N GLU A 647 79.48 -9.81 -2.03
CA GLU A 647 80.62 -10.55 -1.44
C GLU A 647 81.11 -11.69 -2.34
N GLY A 648 80.18 -12.42 -2.95
CA GLY A 648 80.49 -13.49 -3.92
C GLY A 648 81.23 -12.96 -5.14
N ARG A 649 80.83 -11.80 -5.69
CA ARG A 649 81.53 -11.16 -6.81
C ARG A 649 82.91 -10.61 -6.42
N LYS A 650 83.08 -10.07 -5.22
CA LYS A 650 84.41 -9.64 -4.73
C LYS A 650 85.37 -10.83 -4.58
N MET A 651 84.90 -11.97 -4.05
CA MET A 651 85.70 -13.19 -3.98
C MET A 651 86.05 -13.76 -5.36
N ALA A 652 85.09 -13.78 -6.30
CA ALA A 652 85.33 -14.23 -7.66
C ALA A 652 86.32 -13.32 -8.41
N ALA A 653 86.16 -12.00 -8.29
CA ALA A 653 87.07 -11.01 -8.87
C ALA A 653 88.49 -11.12 -8.28
N SER A 654 88.62 -11.34 -6.97
CA SER A 654 89.91 -11.60 -6.33
C SER A 654 90.55 -12.87 -6.87
N ARG A 655 89.81 -13.97 -6.99
CA ARG A 655 90.33 -15.24 -7.57
C ARG A 655 90.78 -15.08 -9.02
N TYR A 656 90.00 -14.40 -9.85
CA TYR A 656 90.39 -14.09 -11.24
C TYR A 656 91.61 -13.18 -11.30
N GLY A 657 91.70 -12.17 -10.43
CA GLY A 657 92.88 -11.31 -10.31
C GLY A 657 94.14 -12.09 -9.91
N HIS A 658 94.02 -12.99 -8.92
CA HIS A 658 95.11 -13.89 -8.53
C HIS A 658 95.52 -14.82 -9.68
N TRP A 659 94.58 -15.38 -10.43
CA TRP A 659 94.89 -16.22 -11.58
C TRP A 659 95.64 -15.45 -12.69
N ILE A 660 95.18 -14.26 -13.05
CA ILE A 660 95.86 -13.39 -14.04
C ILE A 660 97.28 -13.02 -13.56
N ALA A 661 97.41 -12.61 -12.29
CA ALA A 661 98.72 -12.27 -11.72
C ALA A 661 99.67 -13.47 -11.70
N SER A 662 99.17 -14.68 -11.44
CA SER A 662 99.93 -15.92 -11.48
C SER A 662 100.44 -16.22 -12.89
N VAL A 663 99.59 -16.08 -13.90
CA VAL A 663 99.96 -16.29 -15.31
C VAL A 663 101.02 -15.27 -15.75
N ILE A 664 100.85 -13.99 -15.41
CA ILE A 664 101.84 -12.95 -15.73
C ILE A 664 103.18 -13.24 -15.03
N SER A 665 103.15 -13.64 -13.76
CA SER A 665 104.36 -13.94 -12.98
C SER A 665 105.11 -15.15 -13.53
N ILE A 666 104.39 -16.23 -13.90
CA ILE A 666 104.98 -17.41 -14.53
C ILE A 666 105.57 -17.06 -15.90
N SER A 667 104.88 -16.22 -16.68
CA SER A 667 105.37 -15.76 -17.99
C SER A 667 106.66 -14.94 -17.85
N ALA A 668 106.72 -14.04 -16.86
CA ALA A 668 107.90 -13.23 -16.54
C ALA A 668 109.07 -14.09 -16.03
N LEU A 669 108.79 -15.10 -15.19
CA LEU A 669 109.79 -16.07 -14.74
C LEU A 669 110.34 -16.91 -15.89
N ALA A 670 109.47 -17.39 -16.79
CA ALA A 670 109.89 -18.16 -17.95
C ALA A 670 110.75 -17.33 -18.92
N THR A 671 110.41 -16.06 -19.13
CA THR A 671 111.26 -15.13 -19.92
C THR A 671 112.59 -14.85 -19.23
N SER A 672 112.60 -14.63 -17.91
CA SER A 672 113.82 -14.43 -17.13
C SER A 672 114.73 -15.66 -17.12
N MET A 673 114.16 -16.86 -17.01
CA MET A 673 114.90 -18.13 -17.09
C MET A 673 115.42 -18.40 -18.50
N GLY A 674 114.64 -18.07 -19.54
CA GLY A 674 115.10 -18.14 -20.92
C GLY A 674 116.28 -17.20 -21.19
N LEU A 675 116.20 -15.96 -20.71
CA LEU A 675 117.29 -14.98 -20.78
C LEU A 675 118.53 -15.42 -19.98
N SER A 676 118.36 -15.99 -18.78
CA SER A 676 119.48 -16.50 -17.97
C SER A 676 120.10 -17.77 -18.57
N GLY A 677 119.29 -18.66 -19.16
CA GLY A 677 119.78 -19.85 -19.86
C GLY A 677 120.61 -19.50 -21.10
N LEU A 678 120.20 -18.47 -21.85
CA LEU A 678 120.98 -17.93 -22.97
C LEU A 678 122.29 -17.27 -22.52
N TYR A 679 122.35 -16.73 -21.30
CA TYR A 679 123.57 -16.14 -20.73
C TYR A 679 124.59 -17.17 -20.22
N PHE A 680 124.15 -18.37 -19.81
CA PHE A 680 125.02 -19.42 -19.29
C PHE A 680 125.50 -20.44 -20.36
N PHE A 681 124.83 -20.50 -21.51
CA PHE A 681 125.12 -21.48 -22.58
C PHE A 681 125.54 -20.84 -23.92
N GLY A 682 125.73 -19.53 -23.98
CA GLY A 682 126.41 -18.82 -25.08
C GLY A 682 127.76 -18.29 -24.61
#